data_AF-A0A328BAL3-F1
#
_entry.id   AF-A0A328BAL3-F1
#
_cell.length_a   1.000
_cell.length_b   1.000
_cell.length_c   1.000
_cell.angle_alpha   90.00
_cell.angle_beta   90.00
_cell.angle_gamma   90.00
#
_symmetry.space_group_name_H-M   'P 1'
#
loop_
_entity.id
_entity.type
_entity.pdbx_description
1 polymer ?
#
loop_
_entity_poly.entity_id
_entity_poly.type
_entity_poly.pdbx_seq_one_letter_code
_entity_poly.pdbx_strand_id
1 'polypeptide(L)'
;MLSAQTAPAARQASSAETPYAADFAAAYQQYPSVPRGVLEAVAYTQTHMRHVGAAEQPSCTGMPLPSGVMGLFADGKGYFRENLRLVAKLSGLSETQIKTEPGSNIRAYAAAYAQLLEQLRLPSGDVARHLPVLLELSELPLAPDAVNSFARDSHLYSVLTFLTKAENQQRHGFPDYHLDLPALFGANYRVLSAGSTEVSARGVQGGGQQFEPGASPYSVVTSTDYGPALTNLTTCNYSSRSGTAVTHYAIHTVQGTYAGCISWFKNCSSSVSAHYVVRSSDGQVTQMVAESNKAWHIGSENPYTIGTEHEGYVDDASWYTTAMYSSSAALARDIVGSGYGISGLRTFYGAATTGTFSTGGCVKIKGHQHYPNQSHTDPGVNWNWEKFYTLVNNAPAVTTLTAASGTVYDAGGAAANYGDDVRQCQLIAPTNATSVSLTFSSFDLESSYDHLLVFNGSNNQAPLIGKYSGTTNPGTLTASSGKMFLEFRSDCATTRAGFAASWTSNGGGTSCPTDAYESNGTLATAPTVGVNVNNAAYICPAGDVDWYKFTSSSTNNNLKITLTNVPVDYDMELYNAAGTLLYSSTQPGTTAESIVYNGAPAATYYVKVYGYNNNTSTSAYTLRVATQSVAWRAAGSTSVAAGGPAELERPVVKMTNPVAVGEQTWLTVTGYEGPAELGLRDTQGRPVGESTHAEFRTGQPLGYTLPAGLRPGIYLVRVQLSTHVQTLKLLVQ
;
A
#
# COMPACT_ATOMS: atom_id res chain seq x y z
N MET A 1 -33.77 16.53 -21.26
CA MET A 1 -32.83 17.35 -20.47
C MET A 1 -32.73 16.75 -19.09
N LEU A 2 -31.73 15.91 -18.85
CA LEU A 2 -31.41 15.33 -17.53
C LEU A 2 -29.91 15.55 -17.34
N SER A 3 -29.57 16.30 -16.31
CA SER A 3 -28.23 16.79 -16.00
C SER A 3 -27.27 15.66 -15.67
N ALA A 4 -26.13 15.62 -16.36
CA ALA A 4 -24.99 14.80 -15.99
C ALA A 4 -24.49 15.22 -14.60
N GLN A 5 -24.63 14.34 -13.61
CA GLN A 5 -23.93 14.48 -12.34
C GLN A 5 -22.48 14.04 -12.55
N THR A 6 -21.57 15.00 -12.45
CA THR A 6 -20.13 14.80 -12.47
C THR A 6 -19.70 13.99 -11.25
N ALA A 7 -18.98 12.90 -11.46
CA ALA A 7 -18.31 12.15 -10.39
C ALA A 7 -17.34 13.07 -9.64
N PRO A 8 -17.24 13.00 -8.30
CA PRO A 8 -16.31 13.82 -7.56
C PRO A 8 -14.88 13.39 -7.89
N ALA A 9 -14.06 14.36 -8.30
CA ALA A 9 -12.64 14.18 -8.50
C ALA A 9 -11.97 13.67 -7.21
N ALA A 10 -11.07 12.69 -7.34
CA ALA A 10 -10.22 12.23 -6.26
C ALA A 10 -9.46 13.44 -5.68
N ARG A 11 -9.85 13.90 -4.49
CA ARG A 11 -9.08 14.89 -3.74
C ARG A 11 -7.74 14.25 -3.37
N GLN A 12 -6.65 14.84 -3.85
CA GLN A 12 -5.35 14.72 -3.18
C GLN A 12 -5.57 15.03 -1.69
N ALA A 13 -4.97 14.24 -0.82
CA ALA A 13 -5.04 14.41 0.62
C ALA A 13 -4.48 15.79 1.01
N SER A 14 -5.35 16.80 1.08
CA SER A 14 -5.07 18.04 1.79
C SER A 14 -4.92 17.69 3.27
N SER A 15 -3.92 18.24 3.94
CA SER A 15 -3.80 18.21 5.41
C SER A 15 -5.09 18.73 6.05
N ALA A 16 -6.03 17.84 6.34
CA ALA A 16 -7.30 18.20 6.93
C ALA A 16 -7.04 18.74 8.34
N GLU A 17 -7.56 19.93 8.63
CA GLU A 17 -7.57 20.50 9.98
C GLU A 17 -8.07 19.46 10.97
N THR A 18 -7.35 19.32 12.09
CA THR A 18 -7.75 18.44 13.19
C THR A 18 -9.07 18.97 13.80
N PRO A 19 -10.16 18.18 13.82
CA PRO A 19 -11.42 18.61 14.43
C PRO A 19 -11.23 19.07 15.88
N TYR A 20 -11.89 20.16 16.26
CA TYR A 20 -11.88 20.72 17.62
C TYR A 20 -10.49 21.10 18.18
N ALA A 21 -9.46 21.30 17.33
CA ALA A 21 -8.10 21.64 17.77
C ALA A 21 -8.05 22.88 18.69
N ALA A 22 -8.86 23.90 18.41
CA ALA A 22 -8.95 25.10 19.25
C ALA A 22 -9.57 24.80 20.62
N ASP A 23 -10.58 23.94 20.70
CA ASP A 23 -11.22 23.55 21.95
C ASP A 23 -10.28 22.70 22.81
N PHE A 24 -9.53 21.76 22.21
CA PHE A 24 -8.49 21.00 22.91
C PHE A 24 -7.39 21.91 23.43
N ALA A 25 -6.90 22.85 22.61
CA ALA A 25 -5.88 23.82 23.04
C ALA A 25 -6.36 24.69 24.20
N ALA A 26 -7.61 25.17 24.15
CA ALA A 26 -8.22 25.93 25.24
C ALA A 26 -8.36 25.10 26.52
N ALA A 27 -8.73 23.82 26.40
CA ALA A 27 -8.82 22.92 27.55
C ALA A 27 -7.45 22.70 28.21
N TYR A 28 -6.38 22.49 27.43
CA TYR A 28 -5.01 22.37 27.99
C TYR A 28 -4.51 23.67 28.61
N GLN A 29 -4.87 24.82 28.04
CA GLN A 29 -4.52 26.12 28.63
C GLN A 29 -5.20 26.32 29.99
N GLN A 30 -6.46 25.90 30.11
CA GLN A 30 -7.22 26.02 31.35
C GLN A 30 -6.83 24.96 32.39
N TYR A 31 -6.48 23.75 31.95
CA TYR A 31 -6.13 22.61 32.80
C TYR A 31 -4.73 22.06 32.42
N PRO A 32 -3.65 22.79 32.74
CA PRO A 32 -2.29 22.43 32.31
C PRO A 32 -1.72 21.17 32.97
N SER A 33 -2.41 20.63 33.99
CA SER A 33 -2.09 19.33 34.59
C SER A 33 -2.51 18.14 33.73
N VAL A 34 -3.39 18.34 32.74
CA VAL A 34 -3.80 17.30 31.79
C VAL A 34 -2.71 17.15 30.72
N PRO A 35 -2.12 15.96 30.52
CA PRO A 35 -1.11 15.74 29.50
C PRO A 35 -1.66 15.97 28.09
N ARG A 36 -0.91 16.68 27.24
CA ARG A 36 -1.29 16.92 25.84
C ARG A 36 -1.47 15.60 25.07
N GLY A 37 -2.48 15.51 24.22
CA GLY A 37 -2.82 14.30 23.48
C GLY A 37 -3.82 13.38 24.20
N VAL A 38 -3.98 13.45 25.53
CA VAL A 38 -4.90 12.56 26.26
C VAL A 38 -6.37 12.84 25.90
N LEU A 39 -6.76 14.10 25.80
CA LEU A 39 -8.12 14.47 25.41
C LEU A 39 -8.41 14.01 23.98
N GLU A 40 -7.44 14.17 23.08
CA GLU A 40 -7.50 13.69 21.71
C GLU A 40 -7.63 12.16 21.65
N ALA A 41 -6.84 11.43 22.44
CA ALA A 41 -6.86 9.97 22.50
C ALA A 41 -8.22 9.42 22.96
N VAL A 42 -8.81 10.01 24.00
CA VAL A 42 -10.14 9.64 24.49
C VAL A 42 -11.21 9.98 23.46
N ALA A 43 -11.21 11.21 22.94
CA ALA A 43 -12.16 11.65 21.91
C ALA A 43 -12.09 10.75 20.67
N TYR A 44 -10.88 10.38 20.23
CA TYR A 44 -10.70 9.45 19.12
C TYR A 44 -11.28 8.08 19.43
N THR A 45 -10.93 7.51 20.58
CA THR A 45 -11.35 6.16 20.97
C THR A 45 -12.87 6.05 21.13
N GLN A 46 -13.51 7.11 21.65
CA GLN A 46 -14.94 7.08 21.94
C GLN A 46 -15.80 7.50 20.74
N THR A 47 -15.36 8.49 19.96
CA THR A 47 -16.21 9.14 18.94
C THR A 47 -15.51 9.44 17.61
N HIS A 48 -14.26 9.00 17.44
CA HIS A 48 -13.37 9.45 16.34
C HIS A 48 -13.27 10.98 16.27
N MET A 49 -13.34 11.64 17.44
CA MET A 49 -13.37 13.10 17.58
C MET A 49 -14.55 13.76 16.87
N ARG A 50 -15.71 13.09 16.82
CA ARG A 50 -16.97 13.67 16.35
C ARG A 50 -17.89 14.02 17.52
N HIS A 51 -18.65 15.10 17.40
CA HIS A 51 -19.73 15.36 18.33
C HIS A 51 -20.91 14.40 18.10
N VAL A 52 -21.17 13.52 19.07
CA VAL A 52 -22.38 12.68 19.09
C VAL A 52 -23.53 13.48 19.70
N GLY A 53 -24.47 13.91 18.87
CA GLY A 53 -25.61 14.75 19.27
C GLY A 53 -26.91 13.97 19.44
N ALA A 54 -27.98 14.65 19.86
CA ALA A 54 -29.29 14.04 20.09
C ALA A 54 -29.98 13.48 18.82
N ALA A 55 -29.50 13.86 17.63
CA ALA A 55 -30.01 13.35 16.35
C ALA A 55 -29.34 12.03 15.92
N GLU A 56 -28.41 11.51 16.72
CA GLU A 56 -27.73 10.24 16.43
C GLU A 56 -28.70 9.08 16.33
N GLN A 57 -28.50 8.20 15.34
CA GLN A 57 -29.35 7.03 15.19
C GLN A 57 -29.13 6.06 16.37
N PRO A 58 -30.18 5.45 16.93
CA PRO A 58 -30.03 4.48 18.01
C PRO A 58 -29.30 3.22 17.55
N SER A 59 -28.56 2.60 18.47
CA SER A 59 -27.93 1.30 18.23
C SER A 59 -28.96 0.23 17.87
N CYS A 60 -28.65 -0.57 16.85
CA CYS A 60 -29.47 -1.73 16.48
C CYS A 60 -29.51 -2.80 17.59
N THR A 61 -28.49 -2.82 18.44
CA THR A 61 -28.40 -3.69 19.62
C THR A 61 -29.06 -3.07 20.87
N GLY A 62 -29.64 -1.88 20.76
CA GLY A 62 -30.23 -1.17 21.88
C GLY A 62 -29.22 -0.67 22.92
N MET A 63 -27.92 -0.72 22.62
CA MET A 63 -26.87 -0.10 23.45
C MET A 63 -27.16 1.40 23.65
N PRO A 64 -27.02 1.95 24.87
CA PRO A 64 -27.24 3.37 25.10
C PRO A 64 -26.31 4.23 24.25
N LEU A 65 -26.77 5.41 23.82
CA LEU A 65 -25.96 6.34 23.04
C LEU A 65 -25.12 7.24 23.96
N PRO A 66 -23.81 7.41 23.69
CA PRO A 66 -23.01 8.43 24.34
C PRO A 66 -23.37 9.83 23.82
N SER A 67 -22.90 10.87 24.50
CA SER A 67 -23.09 12.27 24.12
C SER A 67 -21.77 13.04 24.05
N GLY A 68 -21.70 13.95 23.07
CA GLY A 68 -20.59 14.86 22.88
C GLY A 68 -19.36 14.23 22.24
N VAL A 69 -18.25 14.97 22.25
CA VAL A 69 -16.98 14.58 21.62
C VAL A 69 -16.22 13.54 22.45
N MET A 70 -16.38 13.58 23.77
CA MET A 70 -15.70 12.70 24.71
C MET A 70 -16.49 11.40 24.99
N GLY A 71 -17.65 11.22 24.32
CA GLY A 71 -18.46 10.01 24.39
C GLY A 71 -19.01 9.69 25.79
N LEU A 72 -19.77 10.61 26.38
CA LEU A 72 -20.22 10.53 27.77
C LEU A 72 -21.69 10.04 27.89
N PHE A 73 -21.94 9.10 28.78
CA PHE A 73 -23.25 8.47 29.01
C PHE A 73 -23.99 9.15 30.16
N ALA A 74 -25.20 9.64 29.89
CA ALA A 74 -26.10 10.18 30.91
C ALA A 74 -27.17 9.19 31.39
N ASP A 75 -27.40 8.14 30.61
CA ASP A 75 -28.27 7.00 30.91
C ASP A 75 -27.57 5.73 30.45
N GLY A 76 -27.09 4.94 31.41
CA GLY A 76 -26.44 3.66 31.15
C GLY A 76 -27.39 2.46 31.17
N LYS A 77 -28.72 2.68 31.20
CA LYS A 77 -29.76 1.65 31.31
C LYS A 77 -29.55 0.69 32.48
N GLY A 78 -29.04 1.20 33.60
CA GLY A 78 -28.75 0.41 34.80
C GLY A 78 -27.58 -0.56 34.68
N TYR A 79 -26.82 -0.51 33.58
CA TYR A 79 -25.66 -1.37 33.34
C TYR A 79 -24.38 -0.54 33.20
N PHE A 80 -24.32 0.37 32.22
CA PHE A 80 -23.19 1.29 32.11
C PHE A 80 -23.24 2.37 33.19
N ARG A 81 -22.06 2.83 33.60
CA ARG A 81 -21.91 3.97 34.50
C ARG A 81 -22.28 5.25 33.75
N GLU A 82 -23.03 6.10 34.43
CA GLU A 82 -23.44 7.40 33.90
C GLU A 82 -22.30 8.43 34.07
N ASN A 83 -21.18 8.18 33.41
CA ASN A 83 -19.95 8.99 33.53
C ASN A 83 -20.15 10.47 33.17
N LEU A 84 -21.18 10.81 32.37
CA LEU A 84 -21.55 12.20 32.11
C LEU A 84 -21.93 12.93 33.41
N ARG A 85 -22.68 12.28 34.31
CA ARG A 85 -23.09 12.89 35.59
C ARG A 85 -21.89 13.13 36.50
N LEU A 86 -20.93 12.21 36.49
CA LEU A 86 -19.67 12.37 37.21
C LEU A 86 -18.87 13.56 36.65
N VAL A 87 -18.71 13.62 35.33
CA VAL A 87 -18.00 14.72 34.64
C VAL A 87 -18.68 16.07 34.90
N ALA A 88 -20.02 16.13 34.86
CA ALA A 88 -20.78 17.34 35.23
C ALA A 88 -20.50 17.77 36.67
N LYS A 89 -20.53 16.83 37.62
CA LYS A 89 -20.26 17.11 39.04
C LYS A 89 -18.84 17.62 39.27
N LEU A 90 -17.83 17.01 38.64
CA LEU A 90 -16.42 17.36 38.84
C LEU A 90 -16.04 18.67 38.12
N SER A 91 -16.59 18.90 36.93
CA SER A 91 -16.32 20.12 36.15
C SER A 91 -17.09 21.35 36.62
N GLY A 92 -18.24 21.16 37.29
CA GLY A 92 -19.21 22.21 37.59
C GLY A 92 -20.03 22.68 36.39
N LEU A 93 -19.89 22.05 35.22
CA LEU A 93 -20.72 22.33 34.04
C LEU A 93 -22.02 21.52 34.06
N SER A 94 -23.10 22.09 33.52
CA SER A 94 -24.38 21.39 33.46
C SER A 94 -24.35 20.24 32.45
N GLU A 95 -25.12 19.17 32.72
CA GLU A 95 -25.25 18.06 31.77
C GLU A 95 -25.72 18.52 30.40
N THR A 96 -26.60 19.52 30.33
CA THR A 96 -27.10 20.08 29.07
C THR A 96 -25.97 20.66 28.25
N GLN A 97 -25.13 21.53 28.84
CA GLN A 97 -23.98 22.11 28.14
C GLN A 97 -23.00 21.03 27.67
N ILE A 98 -22.74 20.03 28.52
CA ILE A 98 -21.85 18.91 28.18
C ILE A 98 -22.40 18.10 27.01
N LYS A 99 -23.73 17.94 26.89
CA LYS A 99 -24.36 17.20 25.78
C LYS A 99 -24.38 18.00 24.48
N THR A 100 -24.58 19.32 24.53
CA THR A 100 -24.89 20.12 23.33
C THR A 100 -23.72 20.92 22.76
N GLU A 101 -22.68 21.20 23.55
CA GLU A 101 -21.59 22.08 23.16
C GLU A 101 -20.26 21.30 23.10
N PRO A 102 -19.66 21.08 21.91
CA PRO A 102 -18.41 20.34 21.76
C PRO A 102 -17.27 20.86 22.66
N GLY A 103 -17.06 22.18 22.68
CA GLY A 103 -16.03 22.79 23.53
C GLY A 103 -16.29 22.62 25.02
N SER A 104 -17.54 22.71 25.47
CA SER A 104 -17.89 22.49 26.88
C SER A 104 -17.78 21.02 27.26
N ASN A 105 -18.07 20.10 26.36
CA ASN A 105 -17.86 18.67 26.54
C ASN A 105 -16.37 18.33 26.76
N ILE A 106 -15.49 18.85 25.89
CA ILE A 106 -14.03 18.69 26.00
C ILE A 106 -13.50 19.32 27.29
N ARG A 107 -13.88 20.57 27.59
CA ARG A 107 -13.46 21.27 28.81
C ARG A 107 -13.96 20.59 30.09
N ALA A 108 -15.19 20.07 30.10
CA ALA A 108 -15.72 19.34 31.25
C ALA A 108 -14.92 18.08 31.54
N TYR A 109 -14.58 17.32 30.51
CA TYR A 109 -13.74 16.14 30.66
C TYR A 109 -12.35 16.51 31.17
N ALA A 110 -11.72 17.55 30.62
CA ALA A 110 -10.42 18.04 31.06
C ALA A 110 -10.43 18.49 32.54
N ALA A 111 -11.50 19.19 32.97
CA ALA A 111 -11.69 19.61 34.35
C ALA A 111 -11.80 18.39 35.29
N ALA A 112 -12.63 17.42 34.92
CA ALA A 112 -12.81 16.19 35.70
C ALA A 112 -11.52 15.38 35.79
N TYR A 113 -10.76 15.29 34.70
CA TYR A 113 -9.45 14.64 34.66
C TYR A 113 -8.46 15.32 35.61
N ALA A 114 -8.33 16.65 35.53
CA ALA A 114 -7.44 17.42 36.39
C ALA A 114 -7.79 17.27 37.88
N GLN A 115 -9.08 17.28 38.21
CA GLN A 115 -9.53 17.11 39.59
C GLN A 115 -9.25 15.69 40.12
N LEU A 116 -9.39 14.66 39.28
CA LEU A 116 -9.05 13.29 39.67
C LEU A 116 -7.54 13.08 39.85
N LEU A 117 -6.70 13.73 39.04
CA LEU A 117 -5.25 13.74 39.29
C LEU A 117 -4.92 14.29 40.67
N GLU A 118 -5.55 15.39 41.07
CA GLU A 118 -5.36 16.00 42.39
C GLU A 118 -5.87 15.09 43.51
N GLN A 119 -7.10 14.58 43.39
CA GLN A 119 -7.71 13.71 44.41
C GLN A 119 -6.91 12.42 44.63
N LEU A 120 -6.36 11.85 43.55
CA LEU A 120 -5.55 10.63 43.59
C LEU A 120 -4.06 10.90 43.83
N ARG A 121 -3.65 12.18 43.93
CA ARG A 121 -2.26 12.63 44.12
C ARG A 121 -1.32 12.07 43.05
N LEU A 122 -1.76 12.08 41.80
CA LEU A 122 -1.02 11.56 40.65
C LEU A 122 -0.21 12.68 39.98
N PRO A 123 1.05 12.41 39.58
CA PRO A 123 1.89 13.41 38.92
C PRO A 123 1.37 13.71 37.50
N SER A 124 1.24 14.98 37.13
CA SER A 124 0.74 15.39 35.81
C SER A 124 1.61 14.93 34.64
N GLY A 125 2.93 14.83 34.80
CA GLY A 125 3.86 14.49 33.72
C GLY A 125 4.01 13.01 33.38
N ASP A 126 3.37 12.11 34.13
CA ASP A 126 3.55 10.66 34.01
C ASP A 126 2.23 9.98 33.64
N VAL A 127 1.93 9.98 32.34
CA VAL A 127 0.69 9.44 31.75
C VAL A 127 0.48 7.97 32.13
N ALA A 128 1.56 7.19 32.28
CA ALA A 128 1.53 5.79 32.70
C ALA A 128 0.85 5.60 34.08
N ARG A 129 0.84 6.63 34.93
CA ARG A 129 0.17 6.59 36.24
C ARG A 129 -1.29 7.03 36.21
N HIS A 130 -1.82 7.45 35.06
CA HIS A 130 -3.17 8.03 34.95
C HIS A 130 -4.27 7.02 34.61
N LEU A 131 -3.96 5.73 34.45
CA LEU A 131 -4.95 4.68 34.19
C LEU A 131 -6.18 4.73 35.11
N PRO A 132 -6.04 4.94 36.44
CA PRO A 132 -7.21 5.07 37.33
C PRO A 132 -8.14 6.24 36.97
N VAL A 133 -7.60 7.35 36.46
CA VAL A 133 -8.39 8.51 36.03
C VAL A 133 -9.19 8.16 34.78
N LEU A 134 -8.55 7.54 33.79
CA LEU A 134 -9.19 7.12 32.54
C LEU A 134 -10.31 6.11 32.80
N LEU A 135 -10.10 5.14 33.71
CA LEU A 135 -11.13 4.19 34.11
C LEU A 135 -12.29 4.86 34.86
N GLU A 136 -11.99 5.77 35.79
CA GLU A 136 -13.02 6.46 36.57
C GLU A 136 -13.93 7.28 35.65
N LEU A 137 -13.37 7.88 34.59
CA LEU A 137 -14.09 8.64 33.58
C LEU A 137 -14.73 7.80 32.46
N SER A 138 -14.55 6.48 32.46
CA SER A 138 -15.19 5.57 31.50
C SER A 138 -16.62 5.18 31.93
N GLU A 139 -17.44 4.77 30.96
CA GLU A 139 -18.80 4.25 31.16
C GLU A 139 -18.81 2.78 31.63
N LEU A 140 -17.66 2.11 31.58
CA LEU A 140 -17.57 0.67 31.77
C LEU A 140 -17.80 0.29 33.24
N PRO A 141 -18.52 -0.82 33.54
CA PRO A 141 -18.70 -1.28 34.91
C PRO A 141 -17.35 -1.55 35.60
N LEU A 142 -17.25 -1.18 36.88
CA LEU A 142 -16.04 -1.41 37.69
C LEU A 142 -16.05 -2.78 38.39
N ALA A 143 -17.06 -3.62 38.14
CA ALA A 143 -17.13 -4.96 38.70
C ALA A 143 -15.85 -5.74 38.32
N PRO A 144 -15.21 -6.46 39.27
CA PRO A 144 -13.92 -7.12 39.05
C PRO A 144 -14.04 -8.44 38.29
N ASP A 145 -15.10 -8.62 37.50
CA ASP A 145 -15.24 -9.78 36.63
C ASP A 145 -14.31 -9.69 35.42
N ALA A 146 -13.86 -10.84 34.91
CA ALA A 146 -12.87 -10.91 33.84
C ALA A 146 -13.31 -10.17 32.56
N VAL A 147 -14.62 -10.11 32.30
CA VAL A 147 -15.20 -9.49 31.12
C VAL A 147 -15.10 -7.97 31.18
N ASN A 148 -15.63 -7.37 32.25
CA ASN A 148 -15.57 -5.93 32.40
C ASN A 148 -14.13 -5.48 32.64
N SER A 149 -13.28 -6.35 33.20
CA SER A 149 -11.83 -6.12 33.28
C SER A 149 -11.19 -6.08 31.88
N PHE A 150 -11.52 -7.01 31.00
CA PHE A 150 -11.03 -6.97 29.62
C PHE A 150 -11.57 -5.77 28.82
N ALA A 151 -12.84 -5.41 28.98
CA ALA A 151 -13.41 -4.23 28.33
C ALA A 151 -12.69 -2.95 28.79
N ARG A 152 -12.42 -2.81 30.10
CA ARG A 152 -11.67 -1.69 30.69
C ARG A 152 -10.24 -1.64 30.17
N ASP A 153 -9.54 -2.77 30.17
CA ASP A 153 -8.17 -2.84 29.67
C ASP A 153 -8.11 -2.58 28.15
N SER A 154 -9.13 -3.00 27.38
CA SER A 154 -9.25 -2.70 25.95
C SER A 154 -9.47 -1.21 25.67
N HIS A 155 -10.29 -0.56 26.48
CA HIS A 155 -10.47 0.89 26.45
C HIS A 155 -9.15 1.62 26.73
N LEU A 156 -8.48 1.26 27.83
CA LEU A 156 -7.17 1.83 28.19
C LEU A 156 -6.12 1.57 27.11
N TYR A 157 -6.04 0.35 26.60
CA TYR A 157 -5.11 -0.02 25.54
C TYR A 157 -5.32 0.84 24.29
N SER A 158 -6.57 1.08 23.88
CA SER A 158 -6.90 1.91 22.73
C SER A 158 -6.46 3.37 22.93
N VAL A 159 -6.73 3.94 24.11
CA VAL A 159 -6.30 5.31 24.46
C VAL A 159 -4.78 5.42 24.50
N LEU A 160 -4.07 4.50 25.16
CA LEU A 160 -2.61 4.56 25.28
C LEU A 160 -1.92 4.29 23.95
N THR A 161 -2.44 3.36 23.12
CA THR A 161 -1.91 3.09 21.79
C THR A 161 -2.05 4.30 20.86
N PHE A 162 -3.11 5.11 21.02
CA PHE A 162 -3.22 6.37 20.31
C PHE A 162 -2.05 7.31 20.65
N LEU A 163 -1.65 7.38 21.92
CA LEU A 163 -0.56 8.25 22.41
C LEU A 163 0.84 7.76 21.98
N THR A 164 1.01 6.47 21.70
CA THR A 164 2.29 5.90 21.24
C THR A 164 2.51 6.02 19.72
N LYS A 165 1.48 6.36 18.94
CA LYS A 165 1.60 6.46 17.48
C LYS A 165 2.25 7.79 17.07
N ALA A 166 3.41 7.71 16.41
CA ALA A 166 4.15 8.87 15.90
C ALA A 166 3.31 9.75 14.96
N GLU A 167 2.44 9.14 14.15
CA GLU A 167 1.52 9.85 13.27
C GLU A 167 0.55 10.75 14.06
N ASN A 168 0.03 10.25 15.19
CA ASN A 168 -0.86 11.03 16.05
C ASN A 168 -0.11 12.14 16.78
N GLN A 169 1.11 11.86 17.26
CA GLN A 169 1.98 12.86 17.89
C GLN A 169 2.24 14.03 16.95
N GLN A 170 2.58 13.74 15.69
CA GLN A 170 2.79 14.75 14.65
C GLN A 170 1.50 15.50 14.31
N ARG A 171 0.39 14.76 14.14
CA ARG A 171 -0.90 15.34 13.74
C ARG A 171 -1.52 16.28 14.78
N HIS A 172 -1.35 15.97 16.06
CA HIS A 172 -2.00 16.69 17.17
C HIS A 172 -1.03 17.52 18.02
N GLY A 173 0.29 17.42 17.77
CA GLY A 173 1.30 18.26 18.44
C GLY A 173 1.46 17.94 19.92
N PHE A 174 1.65 16.67 20.27
CA PHE A 174 1.93 16.20 21.63
C PHE A 174 3.22 15.36 21.69
N PRO A 175 3.91 15.31 22.85
CA PRO A 175 5.21 14.63 22.96
C PRO A 175 5.09 13.11 22.93
N ASP A 176 6.19 12.43 22.61
CA ASP A 176 6.32 11.00 22.88
C ASP A 176 6.48 10.78 24.39
N TYR A 177 5.50 10.10 25.00
CA TYR A 177 5.51 9.78 26.42
C TYR A 177 6.33 8.53 26.76
N HIS A 178 6.89 7.84 25.76
CA HIS A 178 7.69 6.62 25.92
C HIS A 178 6.99 5.55 26.78
N LEU A 179 5.69 5.35 26.53
CA LEU A 179 4.87 4.40 27.28
C LEU A 179 5.29 2.95 27.00
N ASP A 180 5.72 2.24 28.04
CA ASP A 180 5.97 0.81 28.00
C ASP A 180 4.64 0.05 28.20
N LEU A 181 3.89 -0.13 27.11
CA LEU A 181 2.62 -0.86 27.12
C LEU A 181 2.78 -2.31 27.65
N PRO A 182 3.83 -3.07 27.29
CA PRO A 182 4.13 -4.34 27.95
C PRO A 182 4.26 -4.25 29.47
N ALA A 183 4.92 -3.23 30.01
CA ALA A 183 5.03 -3.05 31.46
C ALA A 183 3.70 -2.65 32.11
N LEU A 184 2.91 -1.82 31.43
CA LEU A 184 1.63 -1.32 31.95
C LEU A 184 0.54 -2.40 32.03
N PHE A 185 0.49 -3.28 31.03
CA PHE A 185 -0.52 -4.34 30.97
C PHE A 185 0.02 -5.71 31.37
N GLY A 186 1.34 -5.85 31.58
CA GLY A 186 1.97 -7.11 31.98
C GLY A 186 1.61 -8.27 31.05
N ALA A 187 1.20 -9.39 31.63
CA ALA A 187 0.74 -10.56 30.87
C ALA A 187 -0.47 -10.26 29.97
N ASN A 188 -1.32 -9.31 30.36
CA ASN A 188 -2.49 -8.90 29.60
C ASN A 188 -2.11 -8.12 28.34
N TYR A 189 -0.91 -7.54 28.24
CA TYR A 189 -0.48 -6.84 27.02
C TYR A 189 -0.58 -7.74 25.79
N ARG A 190 -0.08 -8.98 25.89
CA ARG A 190 -0.11 -9.95 24.77
C ARG A 190 -1.53 -10.33 24.39
N VAL A 191 -2.48 -10.25 25.32
CA VAL A 191 -3.90 -10.45 25.08
C VAL A 191 -4.46 -9.23 24.34
N LEU A 192 -4.30 -8.04 24.90
CA LEU A 192 -4.85 -6.78 24.36
C LEU A 192 -4.29 -6.42 22.98
N SER A 193 -3.01 -6.73 22.74
CA SER A 193 -2.31 -6.50 21.48
C SER A 193 -2.38 -7.67 20.51
N ALA A 194 -2.95 -8.82 20.90
CA ALA A 194 -3.05 -9.97 20.00
C ALA A 194 -4.08 -9.72 18.90
N GLY A 195 -3.83 -10.32 17.74
CA GLY A 195 -4.86 -10.48 16.72
C GLY A 195 -6.06 -11.28 17.24
N SER A 196 -5.83 -12.25 18.16
CA SER A 196 -6.81 -13.19 18.75
C SER A 196 -6.67 -13.42 20.28
N THR A 197 -7.81 -13.45 21.01
CA THR A 197 -7.97 -13.79 22.44
C THR A 197 -9.28 -14.54 22.86
N GLU A 198 -9.36 -15.77 23.37
CA GLU A 198 -10.60 -16.40 23.91
C GLU A 198 -11.09 -15.88 25.27
N VAL A 199 -12.40 -15.69 25.49
CA VAL A 199 -13.05 -15.51 26.80
C VAL A 199 -14.16 -16.51 26.96
N SER A 200 -14.15 -17.16 28.12
CA SER A 200 -15.18 -18.08 28.57
C SER A 200 -15.67 -17.65 29.95
N ALA A 201 -16.57 -18.43 30.54
CA ALA A 201 -16.92 -18.30 31.96
C ALA A 201 -15.71 -18.48 32.92
N ARG A 202 -14.52 -18.86 32.41
CA ARG A 202 -13.27 -19.06 33.17
C ARG A 202 -12.21 -17.96 32.99
N GLY A 203 -12.44 -16.95 32.14
CA GLY A 203 -11.49 -15.84 31.91
C GLY A 203 -11.23 -15.54 30.42
N VAL A 204 -10.49 -14.47 30.12
CA VAL A 204 -10.07 -14.01 28.76
C VAL A 204 -8.64 -14.53 28.48
N GLN A 205 -8.15 -14.72 27.25
CA GLN A 205 -6.80 -15.22 26.93
C GLN A 205 -6.39 -14.97 25.47
N GLY A 206 -5.22 -14.46 25.10
CA GLY A 206 -4.75 -14.38 23.71
C GLY A 206 -3.25 -14.20 23.55
N GLY A 207 -2.75 -14.40 22.32
CA GLY A 207 -1.31 -14.42 22.07
C GLY A 207 -0.55 -15.50 22.85
N GLY A 208 -1.22 -16.61 23.21
CA GLY A 208 -0.67 -17.68 24.06
C GLY A 208 -0.62 -17.36 25.55
N GLN A 209 -1.36 -16.35 26.03
CA GLN A 209 -1.45 -15.95 27.45
C GLN A 209 -2.90 -15.82 27.90
N GLN A 210 -3.21 -16.14 29.16
CA GLN A 210 -4.49 -15.80 29.76
C GLN A 210 -4.47 -14.32 30.20
N PHE A 211 -5.59 -13.64 30.06
CA PHE A 211 -5.86 -12.40 30.76
C PHE A 211 -6.01 -12.74 32.24
N GLU A 212 -5.12 -12.20 33.05
CA GLU A 212 -5.02 -12.52 34.46
C GLU A 212 -5.63 -11.37 35.27
N PRO A 213 -6.83 -11.55 35.86
CA PRO A 213 -7.22 -10.77 37.03
C PRO A 213 -6.45 -11.33 38.24
N GLY A 214 -5.15 -11.06 38.34
CA GLY A 214 -4.32 -11.41 39.49
C GLY A 214 -3.99 -12.91 39.71
N ALA A 215 -3.27 -13.54 38.79
CA ALA A 215 -2.36 -14.71 38.90
C ALA A 215 -2.88 -16.16 39.18
N SER A 216 -2.76 -17.02 38.14
CA SER A 216 -2.41 -18.49 38.11
C SER A 216 -3.55 -19.55 38.27
N PRO A 217 -3.40 -20.85 37.85
CA PRO A 217 -2.95 -21.50 36.58
C PRO A 217 -3.98 -22.53 35.97
N TYR A 218 -3.78 -22.93 34.69
CA TYR A 218 -4.29 -24.10 33.91
C TYR A 218 -5.36 -23.90 32.78
N SER A 219 -4.83 -23.92 31.54
CA SER A 219 -5.26 -24.52 30.25
C SER A 219 -6.50 -24.06 29.43
N VAL A 220 -6.23 -23.14 28.47
CA VAL A 220 -6.48 -23.05 26.99
C VAL A 220 -7.84 -23.42 26.37
N VAL A 221 -8.42 -22.53 25.49
CA VAL A 221 -8.66 -22.75 24.02
C VAL A 221 -8.60 -21.45 23.17
N THR A 222 -8.08 -21.43 21.95
CA THR A 222 -8.38 -20.32 20.99
C THR A 222 -9.83 -20.42 20.48
N SER A 223 -10.38 -19.42 19.76
CA SER A 223 -11.61 -19.64 18.98
C SER A 223 -11.44 -20.88 18.11
N THR A 224 -12.38 -21.82 18.19
CA THR A 224 -12.41 -22.99 17.30
C THR A 224 -12.99 -22.66 15.93
N ASP A 225 -13.74 -21.55 15.83
CA ASP A 225 -14.52 -21.21 14.65
C ASP A 225 -13.71 -20.31 13.71
N TYR A 226 -13.06 -19.26 14.23
CA TYR A 226 -12.15 -18.39 13.48
C TYR A 226 -10.89 -18.09 14.29
N GLY A 227 -9.79 -18.79 13.99
CA GLY A 227 -8.54 -18.76 14.79
C GLY A 227 -7.94 -17.36 15.03
N PRO A 228 -8.01 -16.41 14.07
CA PRO A 228 -7.59 -15.02 14.28
C PRO A 228 -8.55 -14.15 15.10
N ALA A 229 -9.77 -14.57 15.44
CA ALA A 229 -10.60 -13.81 16.37
C ALA A 229 -10.23 -14.10 17.83
N LEU A 230 -10.33 -13.05 18.64
CA LEU A 230 -10.67 -13.18 20.03
C LEU A 230 -11.95 -14.01 20.16
N THR A 231 -12.08 -14.92 21.11
CA THR A 231 -13.38 -15.34 21.61
C THR A 231 -13.73 -14.49 22.81
N ASN A 232 -14.99 -14.19 23.07
CA ASN A 232 -15.46 -13.65 24.31
C ASN A 232 -16.90 -14.07 24.60
N LEU A 233 -17.12 -15.39 24.69
CA LEU A 233 -18.46 -15.97 24.69
C LEU A 233 -19.32 -15.38 25.81
N THR A 234 -20.49 -14.85 25.43
CA THR A 234 -21.53 -14.53 26.41
C THR A 234 -22.14 -15.82 26.95
N THR A 235 -22.65 -15.79 28.17
CA THR A 235 -23.35 -16.92 28.82
C THR A 235 -24.87 -16.86 28.63
N CYS A 236 -25.36 -15.84 27.92
CA CYS A 236 -26.77 -15.55 27.70
C CYS A 236 -26.95 -14.86 26.33
N ASN A 237 -28.17 -14.47 25.98
CA ASN A 237 -28.50 -13.82 24.70
C ASN A 237 -28.23 -14.64 23.42
N TYR A 238 -28.12 -15.97 23.54
CA TYR A 238 -28.08 -16.90 22.41
C TYR A 238 -28.97 -18.11 22.69
N SER A 239 -29.26 -18.90 21.66
CA SER A 239 -29.92 -20.20 21.82
C SER A 239 -29.40 -21.23 20.79
N SER A 240 -29.88 -22.47 20.86
CA SER A 240 -29.56 -23.46 19.82
C SER A 240 -30.12 -23.03 18.45
N ARG A 241 -29.41 -23.42 17.38
CA ARG A 241 -29.91 -23.31 15.99
C ARG A 241 -30.97 -24.36 15.65
N SER A 242 -31.18 -25.35 16.52
CA SER A 242 -32.14 -26.44 16.33
C SER A 242 -31.97 -27.17 14.99
N GLY A 243 -30.71 -27.39 14.58
CA GLY A 243 -30.36 -28.06 13.32
C GLY A 243 -30.48 -27.19 12.06
N THR A 244 -30.82 -25.91 12.19
CA THR A 244 -30.84 -24.97 11.05
C THR A 244 -29.42 -24.71 10.57
N ALA A 245 -29.17 -24.97 9.29
CA ALA A 245 -27.86 -24.73 8.67
C ALA A 245 -27.59 -23.23 8.52
N VAL A 246 -26.34 -22.84 8.76
CA VAL A 246 -25.83 -21.51 8.43
C VAL A 246 -25.77 -21.38 6.91
N THR A 247 -26.33 -20.30 6.38
CA THR A 247 -26.39 -20.04 4.93
C THR A 247 -26.09 -18.59 4.56
N HIS A 248 -25.95 -17.70 5.54
CA HIS A 248 -25.76 -16.27 5.34
C HIS A 248 -24.81 -15.66 6.37
N TYR A 249 -24.22 -14.53 6.02
CA TYR A 249 -23.36 -13.73 6.89
C TYR A 249 -23.82 -12.27 6.89
N ALA A 250 -24.09 -11.73 8.08
CA ALA A 250 -24.64 -10.40 8.30
C ALA A 250 -23.56 -9.43 8.80
N ILE A 251 -23.45 -8.29 8.13
CA ILE A 251 -22.58 -7.17 8.51
C ILE A 251 -23.42 -6.12 9.24
N HIS A 252 -22.96 -5.71 10.42
CA HIS A 252 -23.62 -4.74 11.27
C HIS A 252 -22.66 -3.61 11.67
N THR A 253 -23.23 -2.47 12.07
CA THR A 253 -22.53 -1.36 12.74
C THR A 253 -23.24 -1.04 14.04
N VAL A 254 -22.48 -0.96 15.14
CA VAL A 254 -23.05 -0.93 16.51
C VAL A 254 -23.75 0.39 16.84
N GLN A 255 -23.33 1.54 16.30
CA GLN A 255 -23.58 2.89 16.85
C GLN A 255 -22.91 3.09 18.22
N GLY A 256 -21.66 2.66 18.35
CA GLY A 256 -20.84 2.86 19.55
C GLY A 256 -19.54 2.06 19.53
N THR A 257 -18.88 1.95 20.67
CA THR A 257 -17.50 1.45 20.76
C THR A 257 -17.40 -0.06 20.87
N TYR A 258 -16.22 -0.58 20.50
CA TYR A 258 -15.87 -1.99 20.62
C TYR A 258 -15.97 -2.51 22.07
N ALA A 259 -15.40 -1.78 23.03
CA ALA A 259 -15.44 -2.15 24.44
C ALA A 259 -16.88 -2.11 25.01
N GLY A 260 -17.66 -1.08 24.62
CA GLY A 260 -19.07 -0.97 24.97
C GLY A 260 -19.88 -2.14 24.42
N CYS A 261 -19.73 -2.46 23.14
CA CYS A 261 -20.43 -3.58 22.49
C CYS A 261 -20.16 -4.92 23.18
N ILE A 262 -18.88 -5.22 23.45
CA ILE A 262 -18.46 -6.45 24.15
C ILE A 262 -19.12 -6.54 25.54
N SER A 263 -19.11 -5.44 26.30
CA SER A 263 -19.74 -5.41 27.62
C SER A 263 -21.26 -5.54 27.52
N TRP A 264 -21.90 -4.88 26.54
CA TRP A 264 -23.36 -4.88 26.35
C TRP A 264 -23.92 -6.25 25.99
N PHE A 265 -23.24 -7.03 25.14
CA PHE A 265 -23.68 -8.39 24.78
C PHE A 265 -23.65 -9.40 25.92
N LYS A 266 -23.01 -9.05 27.05
CA LYS A 266 -23.00 -9.86 28.28
C LYS A 266 -23.97 -9.40 29.34
N ASN A 267 -24.64 -8.27 29.12
CA ASN A 267 -25.82 -7.92 29.89
C ASN A 267 -26.97 -8.87 29.50
N CYS A 268 -27.29 -9.86 30.33
CA CYS A 268 -28.35 -10.83 30.03
C CYS A 268 -29.76 -10.21 29.95
N SER A 269 -29.92 -8.97 30.39
CA SER A 269 -31.16 -8.21 30.23
C SER A 269 -31.23 -7.48 28.87
N SER A 270 -30.15 -7.44 28.09
CA SER A 270 -30.13 -6.76 26.78
C SER A 270 -30.91 -7.52 25.71
N SER A 271 -31.03 -8.85 25.85
CA SER A 271 -31.70 -9.73 24.88
C SER A 271 -31.15 -9.63 23.45
N VAL A 272 -29.86 -9.31 23.30
CA VAL A 272 -29.16 -9.20 22.01
C VAL A 272 -27.71 -9.70 22.09
N SER A 273 -27.20 -10.19 20.97
CA SER A 273 -25.79 -10.58 20.79
C SER A 273 -25.46 -10.76 19.31
N ALA A 274 -24.21 -10.60 18.90
CA ALA A 274 -23.71 -11.08 17.61
C ALA A 274 -22.66 -12.18 17.78
N HIS A 275 -22.25 -12.79 16.67
CA HIS A 275 -21.17 -13.79 16.70
C HIS A 275 -19.82 -13.12 16.87
N TYR A 276 -19.58 -11.98 16.22
CA TYR A 276 -18.30 -11.27 16.30
C TYR A 276 -18.47 -9.74 16.47
N VAL A 277 -17.42 -9.07 16.96
CA VAL A 277 -17.29 -7.61 17.11
C VAL A 277 -15.92 -7.17 16.57
N VAL A 278 -15.83 -6.12 15.76
CA VAL A 278 -14.58 -5.67 15.11
C VAL A 278 -14.21 -4.25 15.54
N ARG A 279 -12.95 -4.06 15.96
CA ARG A 279 -12.37 -2.77 16.35
C ARG A 279 -11.83 -2.01 15.13
N SER A 280 -12.12 -0.72 15.05
CA SER A 280 -11.71 0.19 13.97
C SER A 280 -10.24 0.56 14.02
N SER A 281 -9.67 0.74 15.20
CA SER A 281 -8.33 1.31 15.37
C SER A 281 -7.20 0.41 14.86
N ASP A 282 -7.40 -0.92 14.91
CA ASP A 282 -6.40 -1.93 14.54
C ASP A 282 -6.98 -3.22 13.95
N GLY A 283 -8.30 -3.32 13.79
CA GLY A 283 -8.94 -4.49 13.19
C GLY A 283 -9.08 -5.68 14.15
N GLN A 284 -8.92 -5.51 15.46
CA GLN A 284 -9.13 -6.62 16.40
C GLN A 284 -10.55 -7.20 16.29
N VAL A 285 -10.70 -8.53 16.24
CA VAL A 285 -11.99 -9.22 16.08
C VAL A 285 -12.31 -10.03 17.33
N THR A 286 -13.50 -9.92 17.92
CA THR A 286 -13.93 -10.71 19.10
C THR A 286 -15.23 -11.45 18.89
N GLN A 287 -15.21 -12.76 19.02
CA GLN A 287 -16.29 -13.71 18.89
C GLN A 287 -17.13 -13.81 20.17
N MET A 288 -18.31 -13.23 20.20
CA MET A 288 -19.17 -13.19 21.38
C MET A 288 -20.10 -14.41 21.49
N VAL A 289 -20.35 -15.15 20.41
CA VAL A 289 -21.18 -16.36 20.37
C VAL A 289 -20.54 -17.38 19.41
N ALA A 290 -20.44 -18.64 19.83
CA ALA A 290 -19.96 -19.73 18.97
C ALA A 290 -20.85 -19.87 17.72
N GLU A 291 -20.27 -20.12 16.55
CA GLU A 291 -21.01 -20.19 15.28
C GLU A 291 -22.05 -21.33 15.26
N SER A 292 -21.82 -22.39 16.04
CA SER A 292 -22.78 -23.48 16.23
C SER A 292 -24.09 -23.05 16.92
N ASN A 293 -24.06 -21.93 17.64
CA ASN A 293 -25.22 -21.35 18.32
C ASN A 293 -25.84 -20.22 17.51
N LYS A 294 -27.12 -19.96 17.78
CA LYS A 294 -27.88 -18.85 17.22
C LYS A 294 -27.72 -17.62 18.11
N ALA A 295 -26.87 -16.68 17.70
CA ALA A 295 -26.83 -15.35 18.29
C ALA A 295 -28.11 -14.54 17.96
N TRP A 296 -28.46 -13.55 18.78
CA TRP A 296 -29.65 -12.71 18.59
C TRP A 296 -29.29 -11.31 18.05
N HIS A 297 -29.11 -11.17 16.73
CA HIS A 297 -28.65 -9.93 16.08
C HIS A 297 -29.57 -9.39 14.97
N ILE A 298 -30.44 -10.22 14.38
CA ILE A 298 -31.20 -9.88 13.16
C ILE A 298 -32.64 -10.44 13.17
N GLY A 299 -33.24 -10.62 14.35
CA GLY A 299 -34.64 -11.01 14.48
C GLY A 299 -34.97 -12.41 13.91
N SER A 300 -35.89 -12.48 12.94
CA SER A 300 -36.32 -13.75 12.33
C SER A 300 -35.21 -14.45 11.55
N GLU A 301 -34.17 -13.73 11.13
CA GLU A 301 -33.12 -14.27 10.28
C GLU A 301 -31.94 -14.88 11.09
N ASN A 302 -32.00 -14.76 12.43
CA ASN A 302 -30.99 -15.32 13.35
C ASN A 302 -30.67 -16.82 13.11
N PRO A 303 -31.64 -17.73 12.88
CA PRO A 303 -31.37 -19.17 12.85
C PRO A 303 -30.33 -19.62 11.82
N TYR A 304 -30.18 -18.89 10.72
CA TYR A 304 -29.35 -19.27 9.57
C TYR A 304 -28.20 -18.29 9.27
N THR A 305 -28.04 -17.24 10.09
CA THR A 305 -27.02 -16.21 9.91
C THR A 305 -25.88 -16.33 10.92
N ILE A 306 -24.67 -16.01 10.47
CA ILE A 306 -23.58 -15.49 11.31
C ILE A 306 -23.69 -13.97 11.28
N GLY A 307 -23.33 -13.29 12.37
CA GLY A 307 -23.49 -11.84 12.50
C GLY A 307 -22.25 -11.20 13.10
N THR A 308 -21.77 -10.12 12.49
CA THR A 308 -20.60 -9.37 12.95
C THR A 308 -20.92 -7.90 13.11
N GLU A 309 -20.70 -7.39 14.31
CA GLU A 309 -20.77 -5.98 14.66
C GLU A 309 -19.45 -5.26 14.39
N HIS A 310 -19.51 -4.07 13.79
CA HIS A 310 -18.37 -3.19 13.62
C HIS A 310 -18.56 -1.98 14.52
N GLU A 311 -17.55 -1.62 15.33
CA GLU A 311 -17.64 -0.40 16.12
C GLU A 311 -17.75 0.84 15.22
N GLY A 312 -18.41 1.87 15.73
CA GLY A 312 -18.56 3.15 15.04
C GLY A 312 -19.99 3.50 14.69
N TYR A 313 -20.13 4.46 13.78
CA TYR A 313 -21.40 5.11 13.45
C TYR A 313 -21.67 5.11 11.95
N VAL A 314 -22.91 4.77 11.56
CA VAL A 314 -23.33 4.57 10.15
C VAL A 314 -23.22 5.82 9.28
N ASP A 315 -23.30 7.00 9.89
CA ASP A 315 -23.27 8.30 9.24
C ASP A 315 -21.86 8.89 9.08
N ASP A 316 -20.82 8.20 9.55
CA ASP A 316 -19.44 8.69 9.53
C ASP A 316 -18.45 7.68 8.93
N ALA A 317 -17.89 8.06 7.79
CA ALA A 317 -16.94 7.23 7.04
C ALA A 317 -15.60 6.99 7.75
N SER A 318 -15.23 7.82 8.73
CA SER A 318 -13.92 7.72 9.40
C SER A 318 -13.74 6.43 10.20
N TRP A 319 -14.86 5.83 10.65
CA TRP A 319 -14.89 4.58 11.40
C TRP A 319 -14.52 3.35 10.57
N TYR A 320 -14.76 3.37 9.26
CA TYR A 320 -14.52 2.24 8.37
C TYR A 320 -13.06 2.22 7.88
N THR A 321 -12.14 2.01 8.82
CA THR A 321 -10.71 2.04 8.57
C THR A 321 -10.24 0.87 7.71
N THR A 322 -9.06 0.99 7.11
CA THR A 322 -8.42 -0.12 6.38
C THR A 322 -8.21 -1.35 7.26
N ALA A 323 -7.87 -1.16 8.55
CA ALA A 323 -7.69 -2.27 9.48
C ALA A 323 -9.00 -3.02 9.71
N MET A 324 -10.10 -2.31 9.94
CA MET A 324 -11.44 -2.90 10.08
C MET A 324 -11.85 -3.70 8.84
N TYR A 325 -11.76 -3.11 7.64
CA TYR A 325 -12.10 -3.81 6.39
C TYR A 325 -11.25 -5.05 6.18
N SER A 326 -9.95 -4.98 6.49
CA SER A 326 -9.02 -6.09 6.30
C SER A 326 -9.37 -7.28 7.18
N SER A 327 -9.61 -7.02 8.47
CA SER A 327 -9.99 -8.06 9.44
C SER A 327 -11.39 -8.61 9.20
N SER A 328 -12.35 -7.74 8.88
CA SER A 328 -13.73 -8.14 8.56
C SER A 328 -13.77 -9.03 7.32
N ALA A 329 -13.00 -8.70 6.28
CA ALA A 329 -12.91 -9.52 5.08
C ALA A 329 -12.16 -10.83 5.32
N ALA A 330 -11.16 -10.84 6.20
CA ALA A 330 -10.49 -12.07 6.62
C ALA A 330 -11.45 -13.03 7.34
N LEU A 331 -12.27 -12.53 8.26
CA LEU A 331 -13.34 -13.28 8.91
C LEU A 331 -14.37 -13.79 7.90
N ALA A 332 -14.78 -12.95 6.94
CA ALA A 332 -15.71 -13.37 5.89
C ALA A 332 -15.16 -14.53 5.03
N ARG A 333 -13.87 -14.48 4.67
CA ARG A 333 -13.21 -15.55 3.91
C ARG A 333 -13.15 -16.86 4.70
N ASP A 334 -12.95 -16.77 6.00
CA ASP A 334 -12.96 -17.93 6.88
C ASP A 334 -14.35 -18.57 6.94
N ILE A 335 -15.40 -17.78 7.23
CA ILE A 335 -16.81 -18.24 7.23
C ILE A 335 -17.19 -18.90 5.89
N VAL A 336 -16.74 -18.33 4.77
CA VAL A 336 -16.89 -18.92 3.42
C VAL A 336 -16.18 -20.26 3.30
N GLY A 337 -15.00 -20.40 3.91
CA GLY A 337 -14.19 -21.62 3.95
C GLY A 337 -14.64 -22.67 4.98
N SER A 338 -15.49 -22.32 5.95
CA SER A 338 -15.93 -23.19 7.05
C SER A 338 -16.92 -24.30 6.67
N GLY A 339 -17.20 -24.47 5.38
CA GLY A 339 -18.04 -25.57 4.87
C GLY A 339 -19.55 -25.31 4.93
N TYR A 340 -19.98 -24.08 5.24
CA TYR A 340 -21.39 -23.67 5.23
C TYR A 340 -22.01 -23.58 3.82
N GLY A 341 -21.20 -23.70 2.76
CA GLY A 341 -21.66 -23.55 1.38
C GLY A 341 -22.00 -22.11 0.99
N ILE A 342 -21.44 -21.13 1.71
CA ILE A 342 -21.57 -19.70 1.38
C ILE A 342 -20.47 -19.35 0.38
N SER A 343 -20.84 -18.99 -0.85
CA SER A 343 -19.88 -18.47 -1.82
C SER A 343 -19.51 -17.01 -1.49
N GLY A 344 -18.22 -16.69 -1.48
CA GLY A 344 -17.75 -15.30 -1.33
C GLY A 344 -18.23 -14.37 -2.45
N LEU A 345 -18.48 -14.92 -3.65
CA LEU A 345 -18.98 -14.18 -4.81
C LEU A 345 -20.42 -13.68 -4.62
N ARG A 346 -21.13 -14.25 -3.64
CA ARG A 346 -22.47 -13.83 -3.19
C ARG A 346 -22.45 -12.71 -2.14
N THR A 347 -21.32 -12.01 -2.03
CA THR A 347 -21.21 -10.76 -1.25
C THR A 347 -21.90 -9.64 -1.98
N PHE A 348 -22.67 -8.81 -1.28
CA PHE A 348 -23.27 -7.62 -1.90
C PHE A 348 -22.18 -6.65 -2.38
N TYR A 349 -22.30 -6.15 -3.62
CA TYR A 349 -21.35 -5.21 -4.24
C TYR A 349 -22.06 -4.04 -4.94
N GLY A 350 -23.29 -3.73 -4.51
CA GLY A 350 -24.03 -2.56 -4.95
C GLY A 350 -23.63 -1.28 -4.20
N ALA A 351 -24.29 -0.17 -4.53
CA ALA A 351 -24.11 1.07 -3.78
C ALA A 351 -24.59 0.90 -2.33
N ALA A 352 -23.89 1.54 -1.40
CA ALA A 352 -24.36 1.67 -0.02
C ALA A 352 -25.63 2.54 0.03
N THR A 353 -26.51 2.29 0.98
CA THR A 353 -27.80 2.98 1.10
C THR A 353 -28.02 3.50 2.51
N THR A 354 -28.87 4.51 2.66
CA THR A 354 -29.32 5.04 3.96
C THR A 354 -30.58 4.35 4.49
N GLY A 355 -31.17 3.43 3.72
CA GLY A 355 -32.45 2.81 3.99
C GLY A 355 -32.45 1.30 3.77
N THR A 356 -33.60 0.71 4.07
CA THR A 356 -33.86 -0.73 4.05
C THR A 356 -34.26 -1.18 2.64
N PHE A 357 -33.66 -2.25 2.11
CA PHE A 357 -34.17 -2.90 0.92
C PHE A 357 -33.80 -4.38 0.92
N SER A 358 -34.76 -5.27 0.67
CA SER A 358 -34.44 -6.70 0.60
C SER A 358 -33.67 -7.00 -0.66
N THR A 359 -32.55 -7.71 -0.50
CA THR A 359 -31.86 -8.36 -1.61
C THR A 359 -32.54 -9.68 -1.96
N GLY A 360 -32.35 -10.16 -3.19
CA GLY A 360 -32.81 -11.48 -3.62
C GLY A 360 -32.06 -12.64 -2.93
N GLY A 361 -32.47 -13.87 -3.25
CA GLY A 361 -31.92 -15.09 -2.64
C GLY A 361 -30.44 -15.34 -2.94
N CYS A 362 -29.88 -14.76 -4.00
CA CYS A 362 -28.47 -14.97 -4.36
C CYS A 362 -27.49 -14.26 -3.42
N VAL A 363 -27.84 -13.12 -2.84
CA VAL A 363 -26.93 -12.38 -1.97
C VAL A 363 -26.92 -12.98 -0.56
N LYS A 364 -25.78 -13.55 -0.17
CA LYS A 364 -25.58 -14.29 1.09
C LYS A 364 -24.75 -13.55 2.13
N ILE A 365 -23.83 -12.68 1.71
CA ILE A 365 -23.03 -11.83 2.61
C ILE A 365 -23.48 -10.39 2.43
N LYS A 366 -24.17 -9.84 3.43
CA LYS A 366 -24.90 -8.56 3.28
C LYS A 366 -25.16 -7.87 4.62
N GLY A 367 -25.50 -6.59 4.56
CA GLY A 367 -25.80 -5.79 5.73
C GLY A 367 -27.13 -6.16 6.38
N HIS A 368 -27.31 -5.81 7.65
CA HIS A 368 -28.61 -5.85 8.32
C HIS A 368 -29.71 -5.22 7.44
N GLN A 369 -29.36 -4.11 6.78
CA GLN A 369 -30.26 -3.38 5.90
C GLN A 369 -30.82 -4.18 4.71
N HIS A 370 -30.20 -5.31 4.36
CA HIS A 370 -30.49 -6.09 3.16
C HIS A 370 -31.35 -7.35 3.39
N TYR A 371 -31.73 -7.62 4.64
CA TYR A 371 -32.57 -8.75 5.00
C TYR A 371 -34.06 -8.39 4.94
N PRO A 372 -34.95 -9.37 4.71
CA PRO A 372 -36.40 -9.13 4.81
C PRO A 372 -36.81 -8.81 6.25
N ASN A 373 -37.92 -8.08 6.43
CA ASN A 373 -38.55 -7.82 7.73
C ASN A 373 -37.68 -7.14 8.81
N GLN A 374 -36.56 -6.53 8.41
CA GLN A 374 -35.73 -5.73 9.30
C GLN A 374 -36.30 -4.32 9.50
N SER A 375 -35.85 -3.62 10.55
CA SER A 375 -36.10 -2.19 10.80
C SER A 375 -34.83 -1.33 10.91
N HIS A 376 -33.67 -1.87 10.57
CA HIS A 376 -32.36 -1.24 10.75
C HIS A 376 -31.63 -0.98 9.42
N THR A 377 -30.79 0.04 9.40
CA THR A 377 -30.11 0.55 8.21
C THR A 377 -28.60 0.29 8.23
N ASP A 378 -28.08 -0.45 9.20
CA ASP A 378 -26.66 -0.78 9.30
C ASP A 378 -26.23 -1.84 8.24
N PRO A 379 -24.97 -1.79 7.76
CA PRO A 379 -23.87 -0.90 8.15
C PRO A 379 -23.95 0.52 7.53
N GLY A 380 -25.00 0.81 6.76
CA GLY A 380 -25.33 2.15 6.29
C GLY A 380 -24.52 2.67 5.11
N VAL A 381 -24.74 3.96 4.80
CA VAL A 381 -24.30 4.61 3.56
C VAL A 381 -22.78 4.72 3.41
N ASN A 382 -22.04 4.62 4.52
CA ASN A 382 -20.59 4.77 4.52
C ASN A 382 -19.84 3.43 4.43
N TRP A 383 -20.54 2.29 4.48
CA TRP A 383 -19.93 0.99 4.23
C TRP A 383 -19.69 0.77 2.73
N ASN A 384 -18.43 0.73 2.34
CA ASN A 384 -18.00 0.51 0.97
C ASN A 384 -18.05 -0.99 0.63
N TRP A 385 -19.20 -1.42 0.11
CA TRP A 385 -19.45 -2.79 -0.32
C TRP A 385 -18.51 -3.29 -1.41
N GLU A 386 -18.11 -2.45 -2.36
CA GLU A 386 -17.18 -2.84 -3.42
C GLU A 386 -15.76 -3.10 -2.86
N LYS A 387 -15.29 -2.26 -1.94
CA LYS A 387 -14.04 -2.50 -1.21
C LYS A 387 -14.11 -3.80 -0.39
N PHE A 388 -15.22 -4.04 0.30
CA PHE A 388 -15.40 -5.27 1.06
C PHE A 388 -15.43 -6.50 0.15
N TYR A 389 -16.24 -6.47 -0.92
CA TYR A 389 -16.34 -7.54 -1.91
C TYR A 389 -14.98 -7.94 -2.48
N THR A 390 -14.15 -6.96 -2.86
CA THR A 390 -12.82 -7.21 -3.42
C THR A 390 -11.81 -7.74 -2.40
N LEU A 391 -11.99 -7.46 -1.10
CA LEU A 391 -11.19 -8.04 -0.04
C LEU A 391 -11.64 -9.46 0.33
N VAL A 392 -12.94 -9.75 0.28
CA VAL A 392 -13.47 -11.11 0.48
C VAL A 392 -13.07 -12.02 -0.68
N ASN A 393 -13.19 -11.51 -1.90
CA ASN A 393 -12.91 -12.27 -3.11
C ASN A 393 -11.51 -11.91 -3.61
N ASN A 394 -10.54 -12.80 -3.36
CA ASN A 394 -9.19 -12.70 -3.92
C ASN A 394 -9.24 -12.29 -5.40
N ALA A 395 -8.28 -11.47 -5.82
CA ALA A 395 -8.20 -11.04 -7.21
C ALA A 395 -8.14 -12.29 -8.12
N PRO A 396 -9.06 -12.46 -9.07
CA PRO A 396 -9.00 -13.57 -10.01
C PRO A 396 -7.74 -13.43 -10.88
N ALA A 397 -7.30 -14.55 -11.46
CA ALA A 397 -6.26 -14.51 -12.47
C ALA A 397 -6.69 -13.57 -13.61
N VAL A 398 -5.79 -12.65 -13.99
CA VAL A 398 -6.04 -11.68 -15.05
C VAL A 398 -5.48 -12.21 -16.36
N THR A 399 -6.35 -12.48 -17.33
CA THR A 399 -5.91 -12.82 -18.68
C THR A 399 -5.44 -11.57 -19.40
N THR A 400 -4.13 -11.46 -19.66
CA THR A 400 -3.55 -10.28 -20.32
C THR A 400 -3.44 -10.48 -21.84
N LEU A 401 -3.95 -9.52 -22.60
CA LEU A 401 -4.06 -9.51 -24.05
C LEU A 401 -3.20 -8.37 -24.60
N THR A 402 -2.11 -8.70 -25.29
CA THR A 402 -1.09 -7.75 -25.73
C THR A 402 -1.13 -7.45 -27.23
N ALA A 403 -1.97 -8.14 -28.00
CA ALA A 403 -2.13 -7.87 -29.42
C ALA A 403 -2.85 -6.53 -29.66
N ALA A 404 -2.45 -5.81 -30.72
CA ALA A 404 -3.04 -4.53 -31.10
C ALA A 404 -4.54 -4.62 -31.47
N SER A 405 -5.02 -5.82 -31.79
CA SER A 405 -6.44 -6.11 -31.97
C SER A 405 -6.76 -7.56 -31.60
N GLY A 406 -8.04 -7.84 -31.38
CA GLY A 406 -8.54 -9.20 -31.12
C GLY A 406 -10.00 -9.19 -30.66
N THR A 407 -10.46 -10.32 -30.10
CA THR A 407 -11.83 -10.50 -29.59
C THR A 407 -11.83 -11.05 -28.18
N VAL A 408 -12.64 -10.44 -27.31
CA VAL A 408 -12.92 -10.92 -25.94
C VAL A 408 -14.34 -11.46 -25.85
N TYR A 409 -14.49 -12.44 -24.97
CA TYR A 409 -15.75 -13.07 -24.59
C TYR A 409 -15.83 -13.12 -23.07
N ASP A 410 -17.02 -13.29 -22.53
CA ASP A 410 -17.21 -13.72 -21.14
C ASP A 410 -16.70 -15.16 -20.91
N ALA A 411 -16.95 -15.70 -19.72
CA ALA A 411 -16.46 -17.01 -19.30
C ALA A 411 -17.08 -18.20 -20.06
N GLY A 412 -18.26 -18.04 -20.68
CA GLY A 412 -18.88 -19.03 -21.55
C GLY A 412 -18.22 -19.14 -22.94
N GLY A 413 -17.39 -18.17 -23.29
CA GLY A 413 -16.73 -18.10 -24.60
C GLY A 413 -17.71 -17.85 -25.74
N ALA A 414 -17.33 -18.23 -26.96
CA ALA A 414 -18.10 -17.92 -28.17
C ALA A 414 -19.36 -18.77 -28.38
N ALA A 415 -19.54 -19.87 -27.62
CA ALA A 415 -20.48 -20.93 -27.97
C ALA A 415 -21.42 -21.37 -26.84
N ALA A 416 -21.15 -20.96 -25.59
CA ALA A 416 -21.94 -21.34 -24.44
C ALA A 416 -22.33 -20.12 -23.60
N ASN A 417 -23.38 -20.27 -22.81
CA ASN A 417 -23.73 -19.28 -21.79
C ASN A 417 -22.62 -19.22 -20.72
N TYR A 418 -22.45 -18.07 -20.07
CA TYR A 418 -21.62 -18.00 -18.86
C TYR A 418 -22.22 -18.85 -17.73
N GLY A 419 -21.40 -19.21 -16.73
CA GLY A 419 -21.87 -19.93 -15.54
C GLY A 419 -22.36 -19.00 -14.43
N ASP A 420 -23.01 -19.59 -13.42
CA ASP A 420 -23.34 -18.92 -12.16
C ASP A 420 -22.08 -18.71 -11.31
N ASP A 421 -22.10 -17.72 -10.42
CA ASP A 421 -21.03 -17.37 -9.49
C ASP A 421 -19.67 -17.22 -10.22
N VAL A 422 -19.64 -16.51 -11.35
CA VAL A 422 -18.42 -16.26 -12.13
C VAL A 422 -17.87 -14.88 -11.78
N ARG A 423 -16.54 -14.79 -11.64
CA ARG A 423 -15.80 -13.54 -11.66
C ARG A 423 -14.59 -13.69 -12.57
N GLN A 424 -14.61 -13.01 -13.71
CA GLN A 424 -13.56 -13.09 -14.74
C GLN A 424 -12.93 -11.71 -14.94
N CYS A 425 -11.60 -11.67 -14.98
CA CYS A 425 -10.85 -10.45 -15.27
C CYS A 425 -9.97 -10.61 -16.51
N GLN A 426 -10.03 -9.61 -17.39
CA GLN A 426 -9.21 -9.55 -18.60
C GLN A 426 -8.58 -8.16 -18.71
N LEU A 427 -7.31 -8.11 -19.12
CA LEU A 427 -6.58 -6.87 -19.35
C LEU A 427 -6.14 -6.78 -20.80
N ILE A 428 -6.70 -5.84 -21.54
CA ILE A 428 -6.20 -5.46 -22.87
C ILE A 428 -5.10 -4.41 -22.65
N ALA A 429 -3.85 -4.80 -22.89
CA ALA A 429 -2.68 -3.94 -22.72
C ALA A 429 -1.67 -4.11 -23.87
N PRO A 430 -2.01 -3.64 -25.09
CA PRO A 430 -1.09 -3.69 -26.20
C PRO A 430 0.12 -2.78 -25.98
N THR A 431 1.29 -3.22 -26.41
CA THR A 431 2.53 -2.46 -26.23
C THR A 431 2.44 -1.12 -26.95
N ASN A 432 2.79 -0.03 -26.25
CA ASN A 432 2.80 1.34 -26.78
C ASN A 432 1.44 1.89 -27.25
N ALA A 433 0.33 1.24 -26.89
CA ALA A 433 -1.00 1.79 -27.13
C ALA A 433 -1.17 3.13 -26.40
N THR A 434 -1.72 4.12 -27.11
CA THR A 434 -2.20 5.39 -26.55
C THR A 434 -3.71 5.36 -26.32
N SER A 435 -4.44 4.50 -27.02
CA SER A 435 -5.83 4.20 -26.70
C SER A 435 -6.22 2.78 -27.10
N VAL A 436 -7.27 2.26 -26.47
CA VAL A 436 -7.92 0.98 -26.81
C VAL A 436 -9.40 1.26 -27.01
N SER A 437 -9.95 0.87 -28.15
CA SER A 437 -11.39 0.90 -28.45
C SER A 437 -11.93 -0.53 -28.44
N LEU A 438 -13.04 -0.74 -27.72
CA LEU A 438 -13.73 -2.02 -27.58
C LEU A 438 -15.15 -1.89 -28.13
N THR A 439 -15.47 -2.67 -29.17
CA THR A 439 -16.76 -2.63 -29.86
C THR A 439 -17.51 -3.95 -29.67
N PHE A 440 -18.70 -3.88 -29.08
CA PHE A 440 -19.53 -5.04 -28.76
C PHE A 440 -20.37 -5.49 -29.97
N SER A 441 -20.17 -6.74 -30.42
CA SER A 441 -21.01 -7.37 -31.44
C SER A 441 -22.26 -8.01 -30.87
N SER A 442 -22.22 -8.45 -29.60
CA SER A 442 -23.37 -9.01 -28.87
C SER A 442 -23.26 -8.70 -27.37
N PHE A 443 -24.41 -8.56 -26.71
CA PHE A 443 -24.49 -8.31 -25.27
C PHE A 443 -25.84 -8.79 -24.71
N ASP A 444 -25.82 -9.83 -23.89
CA ASP A 444 -26.97 -10.45 -23.24
C ASP A 444 -26.57 -10.96 -21.85
N LEU A 445 -26.72 -10.11 -20.84
CA LEU A 445 -26.51 -10.43 -19.42
C LEU A 445 -27.85 -10.44 -18.67
N GLU A 446 -27.94 -11.11 -17.52
CA GLU A 446 -29.10 -10.94 -16.66
C GLU A 446 -29.23 -9.47 -16.22
N SER A 447 -30.44 -8.92 -16.35
CA SER A 447 -30.67 -7.52 -16.03
C SER A 447 -30.53 -7.28 -14.52
N SER A 448 -29.69 -6.31 -14.14
CA SER A 448 -29.51 -5.84 -12.76
C SER A 448 -28.78 -6.77 -11.79
N TYR A 449 -28.45 -8.00 -12.20
CA TYR A 449 -27.76 -8.98 -11.36
C TYR A 449 -26.36 -9.31 -11.89
N ASP A 450 -26.22 -9.47 -13.21
CA ASP A 450 -24.95 -9.75 -13.86
C ASP A 450 -24.37 -8.50 -14.50
N HIS A 451 -23.05 -8.34 -14.36
CA HIS A 451 -22.41 -7.08 -14.68
C HIS A 451 -21.08 -7.25 -15.39
N LEU A 452 -20.90 -6.47 -16.46
CA LEU A 452 -19.59 -6.15 -17.01
C LEU A 452 -19.16 -4.75 -16.54
N LEU A 453 -18.05 -4.69 -15.82
CA LEU A 453 -17.37 -3.44 -15.46
C LEU A 453 -16.18 -3.23 -16.40
N VAL A 454 -16.08 -2.03 -16.96
CA VAL A 454 -15.02 -1.64 -17.90
C VAL A 454 -14.26 -0.46 -17.34
N PHE A 455 -12.94 -0.54 -17.26
CA PHE A 455 -12.09 0.46 -16.64
C PHE A 455 -11.01 0.98 -17.59
N ASN A 456 -10.70 2.27 -17.49
CA ASN A 456 -9.64 2.95 -18.24
C ASN A 456 -8.29 2.80 -17.55
N GLY A 457 -7.69 1.60 -17.61
CA GLY A 457 -6.38 1.34 -17.02
C GLY A 457 -6.07 -0.14 -16.89
N SER A 458 -5.17 -0.47 -15.96
CA SER A 458 -4.62 -1.83 -15.82
C SER A 458 -5.34 -2.73 -14.80
N ASN A 459 -6.27 -2.18 -14.01
CA ASN A 459 -6.95 -2.90 -12.93
C ASN A 459 -8.27 -2.20 -12.54
N ASN A 460 -8.99 -2.78 -11.58
CA ASN A 460 -10.25 -2.27 -11.06
C ASN A 460 -10.14 -1.05 -10.11
N GLN A 461 -8.93 -0.51 -9.90
CA GLN A 461 -8.73 0.78 -9.22
C GLN A 461 -8.62 1.94 -10.22
N ALA A 462 -8.55 1.65 -11.52
CA ALA A 462 -8.54 2.65 -12.57
C ALA A 462 -9.92 3.32 -12.74
N PRO A 463 -10.03 4.47 -13.41
CA PRO A 463 -11.33 5.12 -13.64
C PRO A 463 -12.33 4.19 -14.36
N LEU A 464 -13.50 4.01 -13.77
CA LEU A 464 -14.59 3.22 -14.37
C LEU A 464 -15.15 3.94 -15.60
N ILE A 465 -15.14 3.27 -16.75
CA ILE A 465 -15.80 3.72 -17.99
C ILE A 465 -17.30 3.46 -17.87
N GLY A 466 -17.69 2.28 -17.40
CA GLY A 466 -19.10 1.96 -17.17
C GLY A 466 -19.33 0.59 -16.54
N LYS A 467 -20.53 0.41 -16.00
CA LYS A 467 -21.08 -0.84 -15.48
C LYS A 467 -22.33 -1.18 -16.29
N TYR A 468 -22.32 -2.34 -16.95
CA TYR A 468 -23.33 -2.73 -17.93
C TYR A 468 -24.02 -4.03 -17.52
N SER A 469 -25.32 -4.15 -17.79
CA SER A 469 -26.15 -5.34 -17.52
C SER A 469 -27.34 -5.41 -18.50
N GLY A 470 -28.06 -6.53 -18.53
CA GLY A 470 -29.21 -6.70 -19.42
C GLY A 470 -28.81 -6.89 -20.88
N THR A 471 -29.71 -6.54 -21.80
CA THR A 471 -29.55 -6.80 -23.25
C THR A 471 -29.22 -5.55 -24.08
N THR A 472 -29.07 -4.39 -23.43
CA THR A 472 -28.76 -3.15 -24.14
C THR A 472 -27.27 -3.11 -24.48
N ASN A 473 -26.96 -3.16 -25.77
CA ASN A 473 -25.58 -3.18 -26.26
C ASN A 473 -24.84 -1.87 -25.86
N PRO A 474 -23.68 -1.95 -25.18
CA PRO A 474 -22.87 -0.78 -24.80
C PRO A 474 -22.30 0.03 -25.97
N GLY A 475 -22.28 -0.53 -27.19
CA GLY A 475 -21.72 0.11 -28.38
C GLY A 475 -20.20 0.01 -28.42
N THR A 476 -19.53 1.14 -28.68
CA THR A 476 -18.06 1.22 -28.66
C THR A 476 -17.59 2.03 -27.46
N LEU A 477 -16.75 1.42 -26.63
CA LEU A 477 -16.13 2.05 -25.47
C LEU A 477 -14.65 2.34 -25.78
N THR A 478 -14.10 3.43 -25.26
CA THR A 478 -12.69 3.79 -25.48
C THR A 478 -11.97 4.09 -24.17
N ALA A 479 -10.84 3.44 -23.97
CA ALA A 479 -9.89 3.73 -22.89
C ALA A 479 -8.74 4.57 -23.45
N SER A 480 -8.51 5.75 -22.87
CA SER A 480 -7.45 6.69 -23.28
C SER A 480 -6.10 6.45 -22.60
N SER A 481 -6.00 5.47 -21.71
CA SER A 481 -4.75 5.12 -21.01
C SER A 481 -3.86 4.17 -21.81
N GLY A 482 -4.30 3.72 -23.00
CA GLY A 482 -3.65 2.64 -23.74
C GLY A 482 -3.91 1.24 -23.18
N LYS A 483 -4.65 1.13 -22.07
CA LYS A 483 -5.00 -0.14 -21.43
C LYS A 483 -6.47 -0.16 -21.04
N MET A 484 -7.11 -1.32 -21.14
CA MET A 484 -8.50 -1.49 -20.75
C MET A 484 -8.66 -2.75 -19.91
N PHE A 485 -9.18 -2.59 -18.70
CA PHE A 485 -9.44 -3.70 -17.78
C PHE A 485 -10.94 -4.01 -17.77
N LEU A 486 -11.27 -5.28 -17.96
CA LEU A 486 -12.63 -5.81 -17.98
C LEU A 486 -12.82 -6.73 -16.79
N GLU A 487 -13.93 -6.55 -16.07
CA GLU A 487 -14.33 -7.44 -14.98
C GLU A 487 -15.79 -7.85 -15.17
N PHE A 488 -16.01 -9.13 -15.49
CA PHE A 488 -17.32 -9.72 -15.60
C PHE A 488 -17.67 -10.45 -14.30
N ARG A 489 -18.90 -10.25 -13.80
CA ARG A 489 -19.43 -10.87 -12.59
C ARG A 489 -20.84 -11.42 -12.87
N SER A 490 -21.12 -12.66 -12.47
CA SER A 490 -22.47 -13.23 -12.45
C SER A 490 -22.94 -13.61 -11.06
N ASP A 491 -24.26 -13.65 -10.85
CA ASP A 491 -24.91 -14.05 -9.61
C ASP A 491 -25.15 -15.57 -9.53
N CYS A 492 -26.03 -16.04 -8.64
CA CYS A 492 -26.20 -17.46 -8.39
C CYS A 492 -27.15 -18.20 -9.34
N ALA A 493 -27.74 -17.53 -10.33
CA ALA A 493 -28.69 -18.13 -11.26
C ALA A 493 -28.78 -17.38 -12.59
N THR A 494 -29.63 -17.90 -13.50
CA THR A 494 -30.03 -17.23 -14.75
C THR A 494 -28.87 -16.92 -15.71
N THR A 495 -28.15 -17.95 -16.13
CA THR A 495 -27.18 -17.84 -17.21
C THR A 495 -27.78 -17.32 -18.54
N ARG A 496 -26.99 -16.54 -19.29
CA ARG A 496 -27.32 -16.02 -20.63
C ARG A 496 -26.15 -16.18 -21.60
N ALA A 497 -26.37 -15.83 -22.87
CA ALA A 497 -25.38 -15.95 -23.92
C ALA A 497 -24.14 -15.05 -23.75
N GLY A 498 -24.19 -14.05 -22.85
CA GLY A 498 -23.00 -13.28 -22.49
C GLY A 498 -22.68 -12.15 -23.45
N PHE A 499 -21.39 -11.87 -23.68
CA PHE A 499 -20.95 -10.81 -24.57
C PHE A 499 -19.80 -11.24 -25.48
N ALA A 500 -19.77 -10.66 -26.67
CA ALA A 500 -18.62 -10.72 -27.56
C ALA A 500 -18.25 -9.30 -28.01
N ALA A 501 -16.98 -8.96 -27.90
CA ALA A 501 -16.47 -7.65 -28.28
C ALA A 501 -15.10 -7.74 -28.93
N SER A 502 -14.91 -7.00 -30.02
CA SER A 502 -13.60 -6.86 -30.67
C SER A 502 -12.91 -5.59 -30.18
N TRP A 503 -11.60 -5.63 -29.95
CA TRP A 503 -10.81 -4.45 -29.64
C TRP A 503 -9.83 -4.10 -30.75
N THR A 504 -9.51 -2.82 -30.84
CA THR A 504 -8.38 -2.28 -31.59
C THR A 504 -7.66 -1.23 -30.74
N SER A 505 -6.36 -1.09 -30.90
CA SER A 505 -5.59 -0.03 -30.23
C SER A 505 -5.03 0.98 -31.22
N ASN A 506 -5.02 2.25 -30.81
CA ASN A 506 -4.25 3.30 -31.47
C ASN A 506 -3.02 3.63 -30.64
N GLY A 507 -1.98 4.15 -31.29
CA GLY A 507 -0.66 4.22 -30.67
C GLY A 507 -0.01 2.84 -30.68
N GLY A 508 1.25 2.83 -31.06
CA GLY A 508 1.95 1.63 -31.49
C GLY A 508 2.97 2.08 -32.51
N GLY A 509 4.12 2.55 -32.03
CA GLY A 509 5.28 2.65 -32.89
C GLY A 509 5.45 1.33 -33.64
N THR A 510 5.72 1.44 -34.94
CA THR A 510 6.14 0.37 -35.85
C THR A 510 6.72 -0.84 -35.12
N SER A 511 6.17 -2.04 -35.37
CA SER A 511 6.75 -3.30 -34.91
C SER A 511 8.26 -3.29 -35.12
N CYS A 512 9.02 -3.47 -34.04
CA CYS A 512 10.47 -3.57 -34.12
C CYS A 512 10.85 -4.66 -35.12
N PRO A 513 11.73 -4.39 -36.10
CA PRO A 513 12.30 -5.43 -36.93
C PRO A 513 12.97 -6.48 -36.03
N THR A 514 12.82 -7.76 -36.36
CA THR A 514 13.56 -8.85 -35.71
C THR A 514 14.82 -9.13 -36.53
N ASP A 515 15.94 -9.44 -35.87
CA ASP A 515 17.17 -9.85 -36.52
C ASP A 515 17.61 -11.27 -36.12
N ALA A 516 18.72 -11.73 -36.70
CA ALA A 516 19.21 -13.10 -36.55
C ALA A 516 19.87 -13.39 -35.19
N TYR A 517 20.05 -12.36 -34.35
CA TYR A 517 20.77 -12.45 -33.08
C TYR A 517 19.83 -12.55 -31.87
N GLU A 518 18.54 -12.32 -32.08
CA GLU A 518 17.54 -12.41 -31.02
C GLU A 518 17.27 -13.86 -30.56
N SER A 519 17.23 -14.16 -29.26
CA SER A 519 17.30 -13.24 -28.12
C SER A 519 18.74 -12.91 -27.67
N ASN A 520 19.15 -11.64 -27.64
CA ASN A 520 20.49 -11.19 -27.18
C ASN A 520 20.47 -10.20 -25.99
N GLY A 521 19.32 -10.04 -25.31
CA GLY A 521 19.08 -9.11 -24.20
C GLY A 521 19.96 -9.24 -22.94
N THR A 522 20.78 -10.28 -22.80
CA THR A 522 21.61 -10.53 -21.61
C THR A 522 22.97 -11.11 -21.98
N LEU A 523 23.95 -10.94 -21.08
CA LEU A 523 25.27 -11.58 -21.21
C LEU A 523 25.16 -13.11 -21.39
N ALA A 524 24.20 -13.77 -20.74
CA ALA A 524 23.99 -15.22 -20.81
C ALA A 524 23.45 -15.67 -22.18
N THR A 525 22.66 -14.84 -22.83
CA THR A 525 22.05 -15.13 -24.14
C THR A 525 22.86 -14.61 -25.32
N ALA A 526 24.02 -13.99 -25.08
CA ALA A 526 24.86 -13.39 -26.12
C ALA A 526 25.23 -14.38 -27.25
N PRO A 527 24.77 -14.16 -28.50
CA PRO A 527 25.17 -14.96 -29.65
C PRO A 527 26.64 -14.72 -30.04
N THR A 528 27.25 -15.73 -30.65
CA THR A 528 28.59 -15.62 -31.20
C THR A 528 28.55 -14.85 -32.53
N VAL A 529 29.31 -13.77 -32.64
CA VAL A 529 29.46 -13.02 -33.90
C VAL A 529 30.73 -13.41 -34.65
N GLY A 530 30.67 -13.31 -35.97
CA GLY A 530 31.82 -13.54 -36.84
C GLY A 530 32.89 -12.45 -36.66
N VAL A 531 34.13 -12.86 -36.45
CA VAL A 531 35.28 -11.94 -36.45
C VAL A 531 35.58 -11.49 -37.90
N ASN A 532 35.86 -10.20 -38.07
CA ASN A 532 36.06 -9.50 -39.34
C ASN A 532 34.81 -9.45 -40.25
N VAL A 533 33.62 -9.73 -39.73
CA VAL A 533 32.32 -9.70 -40.43
C VAL A 533 31.48 -8.52 -39.92
N ASN A 534 30.68 -7.91 -40.81
CA ASN A 534 29.69 -6.90 -40.45
C ASN A 534 28.39 -7.57 -39.99
N ASN A 535 27.93 -7.25 -38.80
CA ASN A 535 26.72 -7.81 -38.19
C ASN A 535 25.70 -6.67 -38.02
N ALA A 536 24.57 -6.73 -38.72
CA ALA A 536 23.52 -5.72 -38.64
C ALA A 536 22.42 -6.15 -37.68
N ALA A 537 22.00 -5.24 -36.80
CA ALA A 537 21.02 -5.50 -35.73
C ALA A 537 20.28 -4.21 -35.33
N TYR A 538 19.29 -4.32 -34.46
CA TYR A 538 18.41 -3.22 -34.06
C TYR A 538 18.35 -3.09 -32.54
N ILE A 539 18.41 -1.86 -31.99
CA ILE A 539 18.01 -1.61 -30.60
C ILE A 539 16.55 -1.15 -30.63
N CYS A 540 15.62 -2.09 -30.43
CA CYS A 540 14.17 -1.83 -30.44
C CYS A 540 13.38 -2.95 -29.74
N PRO A 541 12.54 -2.65 -28.74
CA PRO A 541 12.02 -1.32 -28.36
C PRO A 541 12.96 -0.54 -27.41
N ALA A 542 12.51 0.60 -26.89
CA ALA A 542 13.25 1.34 -25.86
C ALA A 542 13.53 0.44 -24.64
N GLY A 543 14.80 0.41 -24.20
CA GLY A 543 15.27 -0.47 -23.11
C GLY A 543 15.83 -1.82 -23.59
N ASP A 544 15.77 -2.11 -24.89
CA ASP A 544 16.49 -3.19 -25.53
C ASP A 544 18.02 -2.99 -25.45
N VAL A 545 18.75 -4.09 -25.27
CA VAL A 545 20.21 -4.10 -25.12
C VAL A 545 20.80 -5.34 -25.78
N ASP A 546 21.71 -5.14 -26.71
CA ASP A 546 22.26 -6.25 -27.48
C ASP A 546 23.61 -6.70 -26.91
N TRP A 547 23.68 -7.96 -26.47
CA TRP A 547 24.94 -8.59 -26.09
C TRP A 547 25.46 -9.52 -27.18
N TYR A 548 26.75 -9.43 -27.50
CA TYR A 548 27.43 -10.31 -28.45
C TYR A 548 28.66 -10.92 -27.80
N LYS A 549 29.10 -12.11 -28.27
CA LYS A 549 30.38 -12.69 -27.87
C LYS A 549 31.25 -13.06 -29.06
N PHE A 550 32.57 -13.02 -28.86
CA PHE A 550 33.56 -13.47 -29.82
C PHE A 550 34.81 -13.98 -29.10
N THR A 551 35.70 -14.67 -29.81
CA THR A 551 36.97 -15.16 -29.25
C THR A 551 38.15 -14.45 -29.90
N SER A 552 39.15 -14.10 -29.08
CA SER A 552 40.47 -13.70 -29.55
C SER A 552 41.42 -14.90 -29.50
N SER A 553 42.52 -14.84 -30.26
CA SER A 553 43.60 -15.83 -30.20
C SER A 553 44.91 -15.16 -29.77
N SER A 554 45.88 -15.94 -29.34
CA SER A 554 47.23 -15.45 -29.03
C SER A 554 47.94 -14.87 -30.25
N THR A 555 47.55 -15.27 -31.46
CA THR A 555 48.09 -14.76 -32.73
C THR A 555 47.37 -13.54 -33.27
N ASN A 556 46.09 -13.32 -32.91
CA ASN A 556 45.29 -12.17 -33.30
C ASN A 556 44.74 -11.47 -32.06
N ASN A 557 45.65 -11.00 -31.21
CA ASN A 557 45.34 -10.41 -29.91
C ASN A 557 45.07 -8.90 -29.95
N ASN A 558 45.02 -8.27 -31.14
CA ASN A 558 44.73 -6.85 -31.27
C ASN A 558 43.31 -6.65 -31.80
N LEU A 559 42.43 -6.21 -30.92
CA LEU A 559 41.00 -6.10 -31.16
C LEU A 559 40.63 -4.66 -31.55
N LYS A 560 39.76 -4.52 -32.53
CA LYS A 560 39.07 -3.28 -32.84
C LYS A 560 37.58 -3.57 -33.03
N ILE A 561 36.75 -3.01 -32.15
CA ILE A 561 35.29 -3.14 -32.22
C ILE A 561 34.75 -1.80 -32.71
N THR A 562 33.93 -1.83 -33.76
CA THR A 562 33.30 -0.62 -34.31
C THR A 562 31.81 -0.78 -34.43
N LEU A 563 31.08 0.27 -34.03
CA LEU A 563 29.65 0.44 -34.29
C LEU A 563 29.51 1.53 -35.36
N THR A 564 28.89 1.18 -36.48
CA THR A 564 28.69 2.10 -37.61
C THR A 564 27.23 2.07 -38.06
N ASN A 565 26.83 3.00 -38.94
CA ASN A 565 25.43 3.18 -39.32
C ASN A 565 24.51 3.42 -38.11
N VAL A 566 25.02 4.14 -37.10
CA VAL A 566 24.31 4.35 -35.84
C VAL A 566 23.14 5.32 -36.08
N PRO A 567 21.88 4.88 -35.93
CA PRO A 567 20.73 5.68 -36.36
C PRO A 567 20.30 6.76 -35.36
N VAL A 568 20.62 6.55 -34.08
CA VAL A 568 20.41 7.44 -32.94
C VAL A 568 21.55 7.20 -31.93
N ASP A 569 21.58 7.93 -30.82
CA ASP A 569 22.67 7.84 -29.83
C ASP A 569 22.78 6.47 -29.16
N TYR A 570 23.74 5.66 -29.61
CA TYR A 570 24.04 4.32 -29.09
C TYR A 570 25.46 4.26 -28.54
N ASP A 571 25.59 3.68 -27.36
CA ASP A 571 26.85 3.44 -26.69
C ASP A 571 27.29 1.98 -26.86
N MET A 572 28.60 1.74 -26.70
CA MET A 572 29.20 0.42 -26.80
C MET A 572 30.17 0.13 -25.64
N GLU A 573 30.08 -1.06 -25.08
CA GLU A 573 30.94 -1.55 -24.00
C GLU A 573 31.59 -2.90 -24.34
N LEU A 574 32.81 -3.14 -23.87
CA LEU A 574 33.55 -4.39 -24.01
C LEU A 574 33.83 -5.00 -22.64
N TYR A 575 33.51 -6.29 -22.48
CA TYR A 575 33.65 -7.05 -21.25
C TYR A 575 34.54 -8.29 -21.44
N ASN A 576 35.20 -8.74 -20.36
CA ASN A 576 35.90 -10.02 -20.33
C ASN A 576 34.94 -11.19 -20.00
N ALA A 577 35.47 -12.43 -20.02
CA ALA A 577 34.71 -13.65 -19.72
C ALA A 577 34.11 -13.71 -18.30
N ALA A 578 34.64 -12.94 -17.35
CA ALA A 578 34.11 -12.84 -15.99
C ALA A 578 33.00 -11.78 -15.86
N GLY A 579 32.58 -11.15 -16.96
CA GLY A 579 31.58 -10.06 -16.95
C GLY A 579 32.12 -8.74 -16.41
N THR A 580 33.44 -8.56 -16.35
CA THR A 580 34.07 -7.29 -15.95
C THR A 580 34.20 -6.37 -17.16
N LEU A 581 33.72 -5.13 -17.03
CA LEU A 581 33.87 -4.08 -18.04
C LEU A 581 35.36 -3.74 -18.24
N LEU A 582 35.81 -3.75 -19.49
CA LEU A 582 37.18 -3.41 -19.89
C LEU A 582 37.25 -2.01 -20.50
N TYR A 583 36.37 -1.71 -21.45
CA TYR A 583 36.37 -0.45 -22.20
C TYR A 583 34.93 -0.04 -22.57
N SER A 584 34.70 1.25 -22.76
CA SER A 584 33.46 1.80 -23.30
C SER A 584 33.76 2.89 -24.34
N SER A 585 32.78 3.14 -25.21
CA SER A 585 32.75 4.22 -26.19
C SER A 585 31.33 4.80 -26.17
N THR A 586 31.24 6.12 -26.04
CA THR A 586 29.97 6.85 -25.84
C THR A 586 29.94 8.15 -26.66
N GLN A 587 30.24 8.05 -27.96
CA GLN A 587 30.22 9.22 -28.84
C GLN A 587 28.76 9.68 -29.02
N PRO A 588 28.49 10.98 -28.91
CA PRO A 588 27.11 11.45 -28.95
C PRO A 588 26.48 11.35 -30.35
N GLY A 589 25.16 11.25 -30.36
CA GLY A 589 24.35 11.32 -31.59
C GLY A 589 24.55 10.11 -32.50
N THR A 590 24.68 10.33 -33.81
CA THR A 590 24.81 9.23 -34.80
C THR A 590 26.27 8.90 -35.14
N THR A 591 27.20 9.32 -34.28
CA THR A 591 28.62 9.13 -34.49
C THR A 591 28.98 7.65 -34.34
N ALA A 592 29.95 7.18 -35.12
CA ALA A 592 30.42 5.80 -35.00
C ALA A 592 31.20 5.57 -33.69
N GLU A 593 30.90 4.46 -33.01
CA GLU A 593 31.66 4.02 -31.84
C GLU A 593 32.89 3.21 -32.25
N SER A 594 33.98 3.32 -31.48
CA SER A 594 35.19 2.52 -31.71
C SER A 594 35.96 2.24 -30.43
N ILE A 595 36.17 0.96 -30.14
CA ILE A 595 37.04 0.47 -29.06
C ILE A 595 38.25 -0.22 -29.68
N VAL A 596 39.45 0.08 -29.18
CA VAL A 596 40.70 -0.61 -29.55
C VAL A 596 41.31 -1.24 -28.31
N TYR A 597 41.56 -2.54 -28.35
CA TYR A 597 42.23 -3.28 -27.28
C TYR A 597 43.38 -4.12 -27.85
N ASN A 598 44.60 -3.58 -27.78
CA ASN A 598 45.81 -4.24 -28.24
C ASN A 598 46.37 -5.18 -27.16
N GLY A 599 46.89 -6.34 -27.57
CA GLY A 599 47.48 -7.31 -26.64
C GLY A 599 46.47 -8.05 -25.76
N ALA A 600 45.20 -8.15 -26.17
CA ALA A 600 44.15 -8.84 -25.45
C ALA A 600 44.49 -10.34 -25.26
N PRO A 601 44.47 -10.88 -24.03
CA PRO A 601 44.65 -12.30 -23.79
C PRO A 601 43.74 -13.18 -24.66
N ALA A 602 44.20 -14.39 -25.03
CA ALA A 602 43.39 -15.34 -25.76
C ALA A 602 42.20 -15.78 -24.89
N ALA A 603 41.01 -15.26 -25.17
CA ALA A 603 39.83 -15.47 -24.35
C ALA A 603 38.53 -15.16 -25.13
N THR A 604 37.40 -15.47 -24.51
CA THR A 604 36.09 -14.98 -24.93
C THR A 604 35.85 -13.57 -24.38
N TYR A 605 35.36 -12.69 -25.25
CA TYR A 605 34.98 -11.33 -24.93
C TYR A 605 33.53 -11.08 -25.29
N TYR A 606 32.91 -10.11 -24.63
CA TYR A 606 31.52 -9.74 -24.82
C TYR A 606 31.42 -8.25 -25.18
N VAL A 607 30.58 -7.93 -26.16
CA VAL A 607 30.25 -6.55 -26.54
C VAL A 607 28.81 -6.29 -26.14
N LYS A 608 28.55 -5.17 -25.49
CA LYS A 608 27.20 -4.69 -25.21
C LYS A 608 26.94 -3.43 -26.03
N VAL A 609 25.84 -3.37 -26.75
CA VAL A 609 25.36 -2.18 -27.46
C VAL A 609 24.02 -1.77 -26.84
N TYR A 610 23.84 -0.48 -26.54
CA TYR A 610 22.60 0.01 -25.95
C TYR A 610 22.35 1.48 -26.31
N GLY A 611 21.10 1.91 -26.26
CA GLY A 611 20.76 3.31 -26.50
C GLY A 611 21.03 4.22 -25.31
N TYR A 612 21.75 5.33 -25.56
CA TYR A 612 21.87 6.41 -24.58
C TYR A 612 20.49 6.98 -24.26
N ASN A 613 20.15 7.15 -22.98
CA ASN A 613 18.81 7.56 -22.52
C ASN A 613 17.63 6.72 -23.09
N ASN A 614 17.83 5.42 -23.30
CA ASN A 614 16.86 4.50 -23.92
C ASN A 614 16.46 4.88 -25.36
N ASN A 615 17.33 5.58 -26.07
CA ASN A 615 17.15 5.82 -27.50
C ASN A 615 17.03 4.49 -28.26
N THR A 616 16.13 4.45 -29.23
CA THR A 616 15.80 3.24 -30.01
C THR A 616 15.53 3.65 -31.45
N SER A 617 15.72 2.72 -32.39
CA SER A 617 15.44 2.94 -33.80
C SER A 617 15.02 1.64 -34.47
N THR A 618 14.16 1.74 -35.48
CA THR A 618 13.83 0.64 -36.40
C THR A 618 14.83 0.53 -37.56
N SER A 619 15.85 1.39 -37.61
CA SER A 619 16.96 1.30 -38.55
C SER A 619 18.10 0.48 -37.94
N ALA A 620 18.73 -0.37 -38.74
CA ALA A 620 19.80 -1.22 -38.24
C ALA A 620 21.09 -0.43 -38.01
N TYR A 621 21.78 -0.70 -36.91
CA TYR A 621 23.21 -0.38 -36.77
C TYR A 621 24.06 -1.52 -37.35
N THR A 622 25.37 -1.33 -37.44
CA THR A 622 26.31 -2.36 -37.89
C THR A 622 27.48 -2.51 -36.91
N LEU A 623 27.55 -3.66 -36.24
CA LEU A 623 28.66 -4.06 -35.37
C LEU A 623 29.71 -4.85 -36.15
N ARG A 624 30.98 -4.47 -36.01
CA ARG A 624 32.11 -5.23 -36.54
C ARG A 624 33.17 -5.42 -35.46
N VAL A 625 33.52 -6.68 -35.19
CA VAL A 625 34.66 -7.05 -34.36
C VAL A 625 35.81 -7.46 -35.27
N ALA A 626 36.91 -6.71 -35.27
CA ALA A 626 38.11 -7.01 -36.04
C ALA A 626 39.23 -7.48 -35.12
N THR A 627 39.96 -8.51 -35.54
CA THR A 627 41.18 -8.98 -34.86
C THR A 627 42.32 -9.13 -35.85
N GLN A 628 43.54 -8.86 -35.39
CA GLN A 628 44.76 -9.01 -36.19
C GLN A 628 46.00 -9.18 -35.30
N SER A 629 47.09 -9.64 -35.89
CA SER A 629 48.39 -9.85 -35.23
C SER A 629 49.17 -8.56 -34.97
N VAL A 630 48.79 -7.45 -35.62
CA VAL A 630 49.47 -6.15 -35.51
C VAL A 630 48.64 -5.19 -34.65
N ALA A 631 49.28 -4.49 -33.73
CA ALA A 631 48.60 -3.48 -32.91
C ALA A 631 47.90 -2.43 -33.78
N TRP A 632 46.62 -2.15 -33.48
CA TRP A 632 45.90 -1.05 -34.08
C TRP A 632 46.49 0.27 -33.57
N ARG A 633 46.72 1.22 -34.47
CA ARG A 633 47.10 2.58 -34.07
C ARG A 633 45.93 3.22 -33.33
N ALA A 634 46.20 3.88 -32.20
CA ALA A 634 45.19 4.65 -31.49
C ALA A 634 44.59 5.70 -32.44
N ALA A 635 43.25 5.79 -32.48
CA ALA A 635 42.58 6.84 -33.23
C ALA A 635 42.96 8.21 -32.61
N GLY A 636 43.60 9.08 -33.40
CA GLY A 636 43.85 10.47 -32.99
C GLY A 636 45.21 11.10 -33.35
N SER A 637 46.17 10.41 -33.97
CA SER A 637 47.36 11.08 -34.51
C SER A 637 47.21 11.41 -36.00
N THR A 638 46.51 12.49 -36.32
CA THR A 638 46.68 13.18 -37.62
C THR A 638 46.50 14.68 -37.46
N SER A 639 47.45 15.39 -38.07
CA SER A 639 47.61 16.84 -38.23
C SER A 639 46.30 17.60 -38.51
N VAL A 640 46.14 18.72 -37.80
CA VAL A 640 45.10 19.73 -38.05
C VAL A 640 45.33 20.35 -39.43
N ALA A 641 44.43 20.07 -40.38
CA ALA A 641 44.15 20.99 -41.49
C ALA A 641 42.99 21.89 -41.05
N ALA A 642 43.20 23.20 -41.20
CA ALA A 642 42.33 24.25 -40.71
C ALA A 642 40.93 24.20 -41.34
N GLY A 643 39.89 24.33 -40.51
CA GLY A 643 38.56 24.75 -40.96
C GLY A 643 37.41 24.27 -40.07
N GLY A 644 36.86 25.16 -39.26
CA GLY A 644 35.47 25.07 -38.77
C GLY A 644 35.31 25.02 -37.25
N PRO A 645 34.54 25.95 -36.64
CA PRO A 645 34.37 26.06 -35.20
C PRO A 645 33.20 25.18 -34.72
N ALA A 646 33.40 24.38 -33.68
CA ALA A 646 32.31 23.74 -32.94
C ALA A 646 32.69 23.62 -31.45
N GLU A 647 31.99 24.41 -30.66
CA GLU A 647 31.60 24.22 -29.25
C GLU A 647 32.28 23.08 -28.48
N LEU A 648 33.32 23.42 -27.71
CA LEU A 648 33.70 22.67 -26.52
C LEU A 648 33.05 23.35 -25.32
N GLU A 649 31.80 23.00 -25.00
CA GLU A 649 31.14 23.59 -23.81
C GLU A 649 31.70 23.05 -22.48
N ARG A 650 32.54 22.01 -22.46
CA ARG A 650 33.14 21.49 -21.22
C ARG A 650 34.54 20.89 -21.43
N PRO A 651 35.51 21.16 -20.52
CA PRO A 651 36.80 20.48 -20.57
C PRO A 651 36.64 18.99 -20.28
N VAL A 652 37.32 18.17 -21.08
CA VAL A 652 37.40 16.73 -20.88
C VAL A 652 38.65 16.42 -20.09
N VAL A 653 38.50 15.63 -19.02
CA VAL A 653 39.59 15.21 -18.15
C VAL A 653 39.80 13.71 -18.31
N LYS A 654 41.03 13.30 -18.65
CA LYS A 654 41.42 11.89 -18.79
C LYS A 654 42.43 11.50 -17.72
N MET A 655 42.22 10.34 -17.11
CA MET A 655 43.13 9.73 -16.14
C MET A 655 43.47 8.30 -16.58
N THR A 656 44.69 7.86 -16.28
CA THR A 656 45.13 6.47 -16.46
C THR A 656 44.87 5.67 -15.17
N ASN A 657 44.20 4.52 -15.27
CA ASN A 657 43.84 3.64 -14.14
C ASN A 657 44.05 2.17 -14.59
N PRO A 658 44.56 1.23 -13.74
CA PRO A 658 44.88 1.29 -12.30
C PRO A 658 46.30 1.76 -11.95
N VAL A 659 46.48 2.27 -10.72
CA VAL A 659 47.76 2.79 -10.17
C VAL A 659 48.02 2.17 -8.79
N ALA A 660 49.25 1.71 -8.54
CA ALA A 660 49.62 1.08 -7.26
C ALA A 660 49.87 2.12 -6.15
N VAL A 661 49.78 1.69 -4.88
CA VAL A 661 50.04 2.56 -3.71
C VAL A 661 51.47 3.13 -3.76
N GLY A 662 51.58 4.46 -3.77
CA GLY A 662 52.86 5.19 -3.80
C GLY A 662 53.31 5.66 -5.19
N GLU A 663 52.56 5.36 -6.25
CA GLU A 663 52.85 5.83 -7.61
C GLU A 663 52.14 7.16 -7.96
N GLN A 664 52.71 7.91 -8.91
CA GLN A 664 52.11 9.13 -9.45
C GLN A 664 51.06 8.79 -10.50
N THR A 665 49.87 9.39 -10.40
CA THR A 665 48.86 9.35 -11.47
C THR A 665 48.88 10.65 -12.27
N TRP A 666 48.69 10.55 -13.59
CA TRP A 666 48.73 11.70 -14.49
C TRP A 666 47.34 12.01 -15.03
N LEU A 667 47.01 13.30 -15.00
CA LEU A 667 45.73 13.84 -15.44
C LEU A 667 45.96 14.82 -16.59
N THR A 668 45.33 14.57 -17.74
CA THR A 668 45.38 15.49 -18.88
C THR A 668 44.03 16.16 -19.05
N VAL A 669 44.04 17.49 -19.10
CA VAL A 669 42.85 18.31 -19.36
C VAL A 669 42.94 18.85 -20.78
N THR A 670 41.87 18.69 -21.55
CA THR A 670 41.75 19.23 -22.91
C THR A 670 40.63 20.24 -22.99
N GLY A 671 40.88 21.38 -23.63
CA GLY A 671 39.89 22.44 -23.82
C GLY A 671 39.73 23.41 -22.64
N TYR A 672 40.65 23.41 -21.68
CA TYR A 672 40.71 24.39 -20.59
C TYR A 672 42.15 24.75 -20.25
N GLU A 673 42.41 26.05 -20.12
CA GLU A 673 43.68 26.61 -19.66
C GLU A 673 43.45 27.57 -18.50
N GLY A 674 44.11 27.33 -17.38
CA GLY A 674 43.93 28.16 -16.18
C GLY A 674 44.22 27.43 -14.86
N PRO A 675 44.17 28.15 -13.73
CA PRO A 675 44.44 27.58 -12.41
C PRO A 675 43.33 26.61 -11.99
N ALA A 676 43.72 25.49 -11.41
CA ALA A 676 42.79 24.55 -10.81
C ALA A 676 43.42 23.79 -9.63
N GLU A 677 42.53 23.16 -8.86
CA GLU A 677 42.86 22.35 -7.69
C GLU A 677 42.47 20.89 -7.94
N LEU A 678 43.38 19.97 -7.61
CA LEU A 678 43.18 18.54 -7.68
C LEU A 678 43.28 17.91 -6.29
N GLY A 679 42.28 17.13 -5.88
CA GLY A 679 42.31 16.47 -4.56
C GLY A 679 41.59 15.12 -4.53
N LEU A 680 42.07 14.21 -3.68
CA LEU A 680 41.50 12.87 -3.50
C LEU A 680 40.44 12.85 -2.39
N ARG A 681 39.32 12.18 -2.64
CA ARG A 681 38.18 12.03 -1.74
C ARG A 681 37.83 10.55 -1.58
N ASP A 682 37.29 10.16 -0.42
CA ASP A 682 36.70 8.83 -0.26
C ASP A 682 35.34 8.75 -0.98
N THR A 683 34.72 7.57 -1.01
CA THR A 683 33.41 7.37 -1.65
C THR A 683 32.27 8.14 -0.99
N GLN A 684 32.52 8.74 0.18
CA GLN A 684 31.59 9.59 0.93
C GLN A 684 31.91 11.08 0.75
N GLY A 685 32.87 11.43 -0.11
CA GLY A 685 33.24 12.80 -0.47
C GLY A 685 34.18 13.50 0.52
N ARG A 686 34.75 12.78 1.51
CA ARG A 686 35.67 13.37 2.49
C ARG A 686 37.11 13.37 1.95
N PRO A 687 37.90 14.45 2.16
CA PRO A 687 39.27 14.51 1.65
C PRO A 687 40.16 13.46 2.33
N VAL A 688 40.96 12.76 1.53
CA VAL A 688 41.86 11.67 1.99
C VAL A 688 43.35 12.06 1.85
N GLY A 689 43.64 13.23 1.29
CA GLY A 689 44.99 13.76 1.12
C GLY A 689 44.98 15.27 0.85
N GLU A 690 46.18 15.85 0.77
CA GLU A 690 46.34 17.27 0.40
C GLU A 690 46.06 17.49 -1.08
N SER A 691 45.49 18.65 -1.40
CA SER A 691 45.22 19.04 -2.79
C SER A 691 46.47 19.63 -3.45
N THR A 692 46.67 19.33 -4.73
CA THR A 692 47.69 19.97 -5.56
C THR A 692 47.07 21.11 -6.36
N HIS A 693 47.72 22.28 -6.37
CA HIS A 693 47.30 23.45 -7.14
C HIS A 693 48.27 23.69 -8.30
N ALA A 694 47.77 23.79 -9.52
CA ALA A 694 48.59 24.04 -10.71
C ALA A 694 47.81 24.76 -11.82
N GLU A 695 48.54 25.38 -12.75
CA GLU A 695 47.97 25.84 -14.02
C GLU A 695 47.84 24.65 -14.98
N PHE A 696 46.62 24.35 -15.40
CA PHE A 696 46.38 23.40 -16.49
C PHE A 696 46.61 24.09 -17.83
N ARG A 697 47.31 23.40 -18.73
CA ARG A 697 47.51 23.81 -20.13
C ARG A 697 47.06 22.68 -21.03
N THR A 698 46.41 23.01 -22.14
CA THR A 698 45.77 22.02 -22.99
C THR A 698 46.79 20.97 -23.46
N GLY A 699 46.53 19.70 -23.14
CA GLY A 699 47.39 18.59 -23.56
C GLY A 699 48.66 18.37 -22.72
N GLN A 700 48.87 19.14 -21.64
CA GLN A 700 49.94 18.84 -20.67
C GLN A 700 49.41 18.00 -19.51
N PRO A 701 50.03 16.84 -19.22
CA PRO A 701 49.65 16.02 -18.08
C PRO A 701 50.14 16.66 -16.78
N LEU A 702 49.26 16.74 -15.78
CA LEU A 702 49.61 17.11 -14.41
C LEU A 702 49.65 15.87 -13.53
N GLY A 703 50.73 15.72 -12.77
CA GLY A 703 50.92 14.61 -11.85
C GLY A 703 50.29 14.88 -10.48
N TYR A 704 49.60 13.88 -9.93
CA TYR A 704 49.18 13.85 -8.53
C TYR A 704 49.81 12.64 -7.85
N THR A 705 50.45 12.87 -6.71
CA THR A 705 51.09 11.81 -5.94
C THR A 705 50.11 11.31 -4.87
N LEU A 706 49.86 10.01 -4.84
CA LEU A 706 48.93 9.43 -3.87
C LEU A 706 49.49 9.48 -2.43
N PRO A 707 48.68 9.84 -1.42
CA PRO A 707 49.07 9.77 -0.02
C PRO A 707 49.57 8.38 0.40
N ALA A 708 50.61 8.33 1.22
CA ALA A 708 51.07 7.08 1.82
C ALA A 708 50.01 6.51 2.79
N GLY A 709 49.83 5.19 2.80
CA GLY A 709 48.91 4.51 3.72
C GLY A 709 47.46 4.37 3.22
N LEU A 710 47.18 4.70 1.96
CA LEU A 710 45.89 4.38 1.34
C LEU A 710 45.67 2.86 1.27
N ARG A 711 44.44 2.43 1.55
CA ARG A 711 44.04 1.03 1.42
C ARG A 711 43.59 0.77 -0.02
N PRO A 712 43.79 -0.44 -0.57
CA PRO A 712 43.19 -0.81 -1.85
C PRO A 712 41.67 -0.58 -1.84
N GLY A 713 41.14 0.04 -2.88
CA GLY A 713 39.75 0.47 -2.93
C GLY A 713 39.47 1.57 -3.96
N ILE A 714 38.19 1.95 -4.07
CA ILE A 714 37.76 3.02 -4.99
C ILE A 714 37.81 4.37 -4.26
N TYR A 715 38.44 5.34 -4.90
CA TYR A 715 38.51 6.73 -4.47
C TYR A 715 37.98 7.67 -5.55
N LEU A 716 37.67 8.90 -5.17
CA LEU A 716 37.17 9.95 -6.05
C LEU A 716 38.23 11.05 -6.21
N VAL A 717 38.67 11.29 -7.44
CA VAL A 717 39.56 12.40 -7.77
C VAL A 717 38.71 13.60 -8.14
N ARG A 718 38.75 14.63 -7.30
CA ARG A 718 38.01 15.88 -7.50
C ARG A 718 38.92 16.90 -8.17
N VAL A 719 38.49 17.38 -9.32
CA VAL A 719 39.13 18.44 -10.11
C VAL A 719 38.26 19.69 -10.00
N GLN A 720 38.74 20.72 -9.32
CA GLN A 720 38.06 22.00 -9.21
C GLN A 720 38.74 23.03 -10.12
N LEU A 721 38.08 23.32 -11.24
CA LEU A 721 38.45 24.39 -12.15
C LEU A 721 37.79 25.70 -11.69
N SER A 722 38.25 26.85 -12.20
CA SER A 722 37.68 28.16 -11.85
C SER A 722 36.19 28.31 -12.16
N THR A 723 35.65 27.54 -13.10
CA THR A 723 34.25 27.64 -13.55
C THR A 723 33.37 26.47 -13.11
N HIS A 724 33.94 25.29 -12.83
CA HIS A 724 33.20 24.05 -12.60
C HIS A 724 34.01 23.02 -11.81
N VAL A 725 33.34 22.01 -11.24
CA VAL A 725 33.97 20.88 -10.53
C VAL A 725 33.64 19.56 -11.24
N GLN A 726 34.65 18.74 -11.51
CA GLN A 726 34.50 17.38 -12.02
C GLN A 726 35.04 16.35 -11.02
N THR A 727 34.45 15.14 -11.03
CA THR A 727 34.88 14.04 -10.17
C THR A 727 35.07 12.78 -11.00
N LEU A 728 36.24 12.14 -10.85
CA LEU A 728 36.64 10.92 -11.56
C LEU A 728 36.82 9.79 -10.55
N LYS A 729 36.62 8.53 -10.97
CA LYS A 729 36.87 7.36 -10.12
C LYS A 729 38.30 6.86 -10.33
N LEU A 730 39.01 6.63 -9.23
CA LEU A 730 40.32 6.00 -9.18
C LEU A 730 40.20 4.66 -8.45
N LEU A 731 40.79 3.61 -9.00
CA LEU A 731 40.91 2.32 -8.31
C LEU A 731 42.36 2.16 -7.86
N VAL A 732 42.55 2.11 -6.55
CA VAL A 732 43.85 1.82 -5.92
C VAL A 732 43.92 0.32 -5.68
N GLN A 733 44.95 -0.34 -6.18
CA GLN A 733 45.17 -1.80 -6.04
C GLN A 733 46.22 -2.14 -5.00
#